data_AF-A0A8D2J4R5-F1
#
_entry.id   AF-A0A8D2J4R5-F1
#
_cell.length_a   1.000
_cell.length_b   1.000
_cell.length_c   1.000
_cell.angle_alpha   90.00
_cell.angle_beta   90.00
_cell.angle_gamma   90.00
#
_symmetry.space_group_name_H-M   'P 1'
#
loop_
_entity.id
_entity.type
_entity.pdbx_description
1 polymer ?
#
loop_
_entity_poly.entity_id
_entity_poly.type
_entity_poly.pdbx_seq_one_letter_code
_entity_poly.pdbx_strand_id
1 'polypeptide(L)'
;MIKMMAFFYSSPPNPAKEGKNGGEAAPKPLTSSESEPDSMSLESSTEEAQPRDSMKEGSAREEQVLAGSPPGDRGTSPCTPGQKKHKKGIKGKLVKVFFGKTPGKNGCQDQEKDEERKQVEEINQPITAEQIRELIKNQKFFKASQYLLVMEKVANGDSDNKNEEVKVEDWSEIPSLFGLLKQKLLSVLRSSVVIASSQPELLQDAIRTMVDLVEQDERVGSEEKAVEQLTPSQIRNWKEEWRNTVQASVVERMKAPTANKEGLSATAQSFLHMGSTMKEDLITVVKYIKPHYPEHFQVCSTYAKYYYHCFFSQLEMIARFELGSNDTYLLLTWVQNLYPNQIRNHPILAKELDESSLGNLLSSRQVEQLEATYRANEASSVKHWLGKILEVEVTRWKEGKEPEILDGHFHSELAIDAIQTIYGAYKRAEDITPELGKEMSVLLLEELLVFLQSYKKKMESFIKENKLHQYYGATIIANVNNCLSFRTHTEESTVSTQKEVKEKIFTTLNEIQNLGFEALLHGLFLELQPLFRKFTQKKWISCTDIIDEIIAVTCFHSSIFRFFKDPLQEAIMGKVHLHLVREYITRLLRKKVSLKTPELQNNLCELVRKDASILQNFCTTHGSKASWLNSALPSLAEIIRLQDTDAIMVEVGVLANNYPDISKKHLQALLYIKGNLSSGDYKTLPGVLDLGVHTGQPPTSLFASIRMS
;
A
#
# COMPACT_ATOMS: atom_id res chain seq x y z
N MET A 1 19.08 -22.35 9.70
CA MET A 1 17.62 -22.13 9.64
C MET A 1 17.37 -20.77 9.02
N ILE A 2 16.64 -20.70 7.90
CA ILE A 2 16.23 -19.44 7.26
C ILE A 2 14.71 -19.46 7.22
N LYS A 3 14.05 -18.42 7.74
CA LYS A 3 12.61 -18.24 7.53
C LYS A 3 12.40 -17.85 6.07
N MET A 4 11.74 -18.70 5.28
CA MET A 4 11.17 -18.29 4.01
C MET A 4 10.14 -17.17 4.29
N MET A 5 10.23 -16.08 3.55
CA MET A 5 9.18 -15.05 3.54
C MET A 5 8.06 -15.54 2.60
N ALA A 6 6.83 -15.59 3.12
CA ALA A 6 5.67 -16.08 2.38
C ALA A 6 5.14 -14.98 1.43
N PHE A 7 5.66 -14.94 0.20
CA PHE A 7 5.31 -13.92 -0.81
C PHE A 7 4.37 -14.41 -1.93
N PHE A 8 3.88 -15.66 -1.89
CA PHE A 8 3.10 -16.26 -2.98
C PHE A 8 1.70 -16.75 -2.60
N TYR A 9 1.17 -16.35 -1.43
CA TYR A 9 -0.17 -16.75 -0.96
C TYR A 9 -1.03 -15.55 -0.54
N SER A 10 -1.54 -14.84 -1.55
CA SER A 10 -2.61 -13.84 -1.41
C SER A 10 -3.69 -14.08 -2.47
N SER A 11 -4.46 -15.16 -2.31
CA SER A 11 -5.69 -15.39 -3.07
C SER A 11 -6.88 -14.75 -2.33
N PRO A 12 -7.81 -14.07 -3.03
CA PRO A 12 -9.06 -13.62 -2.42
C PRO A 12 -9.94 -14.80 -1.99
N PRO A 13 -10.91 -14.59 -1.08
CA PRO A 13 -11.71 -15.68 -0.52
C PRO A 13 -12.55 -16.39 -1.58
N ASN A 14 -12.54 -17.73 -1.54
CA ASN A 14 -13.41 -18.56 -2.38
C ASN A 14 -14.88 -18.42 -1.96
N PRO A 15 -15.83 -18.22 -2.89
CA PRO A 15 -17.25 -18.43 -2.61
C PRO A 15 -17.54 -19.91 -2.30
N ALA A 16 -18.70 -20.17 -1.68
CA ALA A 16 -19.04 -21.48 -1.14
C ALA A 16 -19.15 -22.59 -2.22
N LYS A 17 -18.89 -23.84 -1.80
CA LYS A 17 -19.06 -25.03 -2.64
C LYS A 17 -20.55 -25.32 -2.86
N GLU A 18 -21.07 -25.06 -4.05
CA GLU A 18 -22.31 -25.69 -4.48
C GLU A 18 -22.09 -27.20 -4.73
N GLY A 19 -23.07 -28.01 -4.32
CA GLY A 19 -22.99 -29.46 -4.42
C GLY A 19 -23.32 -29.97 -5.82
N LYS A 20 -22.49 -30.89 -6.35
CA LYS A 20 -22.88 -31.68 -7.52
C LYS A 20 -24.09 -32.54 -7.18
N ASN A 21 -25.20 -32.33 -7.88
CA ASN A 21 -26.19 -33.37 -8.13
C ASN A 21 -26.83 -33.11 -9.51
N GLY A 22 -26.59 -34.02 -10.45
CA GLY A 22 -27.25 -34.05 -11.74
C GLY A 22 -27.81 -35.45 -11.98
N GLY A 23 -29.09 -35.53 -12.35
CA GLY A 23 -29.81 -36.78 -12.58
C GLY A 23 -31.19 -36.45 -13.13
N GLU A 24 -31.46 -36.85 -14.36
CA GLU A 24 -32.64 -36.45 -15.12
C GLU A 24 -33.87 -37.32 -14.83
N ALA A 25 -35.05 -36.70 -14.72
CA ALA A 25 -36.33 -37.34 -15.02
C ALA A 25 -37.41 -36.27 -15.32
N ALA A 26 -38.30 -36.54 -16.27
CA ALA A 26 -39.39 -35.66 -16.71
C ALA A 26 -40.49 -36.50 -17.40
N PRO A 27 -41.71 -35.96 -17.67
CA PRO A 27 -42.51 -35.00 -16.90
C PRO A 27 -44.02 -35.42 -16.82
N LYS A 28 -44.89 -34.50 -16.33
CA LYS A 28 -46.39 -34.44 -16.49
C LYS A 28 -47.26 -35.34 -15.57
N PRO A 29 -48.58 -35.04 -15.42
CA PRO A 29 -49.28 -33.74 -15.38
C PRO A 29 -50.35 -33.62 -14.24
N LEU A 30 -51.22 -32.59 -14.31
CA LEU A 30 -52.49 -32.37 -13.56
C LEU A 30 -52.34 -31.86 -12.10
N THR A 31 -53.27 -31.11 -11.47
CA THR A 31 -54.36 -30.17 -11.87
C THR A 31 -54.85 -29.44 -10.61
N SER A 32 -55.33 -28.18 -10.72
CA SER A 32 -56.34 -27.50 -9.83
C SER A 32 -56.03 -27.36 -8.32
N SER A 33 -56.57 -26.41 -7.55
CA SER A 33 -57.41 -25.23 -7.85
C SER A 33 -57.21 -24.14 -6.77
N GLU A 34 -58.04 -23.09 -6.82
CA GLU A 34 -58.26 -22.08 -5.76
C GLU A 34 -58.31 -22.69 -4.33
N SER A 35 -57.93 -22.00 -3.25
CA SER A 35 -58.62 -20.78 -2.75
C SER A 35 -57.89 -20.04 -1.61
N GLU A 36 -58.06 -18.72 -1.56
CA GLU A 36 -57.92 -17.90 -0.34
C GLU A 36 -59.18 -18.03 0.56
N PRO A 37 -59.31 -17.25 1.65
CA PRO A 37 -58.51 -17.24 2.87
C PRO A 37 -59.40 -17.61 4.07
N ASP A 38 -58.91 -17.47 5.32
CA ASP A 38 -59.84 -17.03 6.37
C ASP A 38 -59.16 -16.18 7.46
N SER A 39 -59.97 -15.36 8.13
CA SER A 39 -59.56 -14.40 9.15
C SER A 39 -60.17 -14.76 10.50
N MET A 40 -59.45 -14.54 11.61
CA MET A 40 -60.06 -13.88 12.78
C MET A 40 -59.04 -13.49 13.85
N SER A 41 -59.22 -12.30 14.41
CA SER A 41 -58.55 -11.82 15.62
C SER A 41 -59.27 -12.33 16.87
N LEU A 42 -58.57 -12.41 18.00
CA LEU A 42 -59.17 -12.27 19.34
C LEU A 42 -58.14 -11.67 20.31
N GLU A 43 -58.61 -10.95 21.31
CA GLU A 43 -57.81 -10.08 22.19
C GLU A 43 -57.61 -10.68 23.60
N SER A 44 -56.99 -9.88 24.49
CA SER A 44 -56.93 -10.03 25.96
C SER A 44 -55.94 -11.06 26.53
N SER A 45 -55.28 -10.83 27.68
CA SER A 45 -55.22 -9.60 28.49
C SER A 45 -53.98 -9.47 29.39
N THR A 46 -53.75 -8.22 29.80
CA THR A 46 -53.01 -7.69 30.97
C THR A 46 -52.52 -8.64 32.08
N GLU A 47 -51.31 -8.37 32.60
CA GLU A 47 -51.05 -8.40 34.05
C GLU A 47 -49.96 -7.36 34.43
N GLU A 48 -50.15 -6.63 35.54
CA GLU A 48 -49.22 -5.60 36.07
C GLU A 48 -48.60 -6.05 37.41
N ALA A 49 -47.31 -5.78 37.65
CA ALA A 49 -46.73 -5.86 38.99
C ALA A 49 -45.44 -5.02 39.19
N GLN A 50 -45.59 -3.87 39.84
CA GLN A 50 -44.56 -3.09 40.56
C GLN A 50 -45.26 -2.42 41.79
N PRO A 51 -44.58 -1.72 42.73
CA PRO A 51 -43.15 -1.37 42.83
C PRO A 51 -42.54 -1.73 44.21
N ARG A 52 -41.30 -1.26 44.48
CA ARG A 52 -40.94 -0.63 45.77
C ARG A 52 -39.63 0.17 45.72
N ASP A 53 -39.64 1.33 46.38
CA ASP A 53 -38.54 2.29 46.44
C ASP A 53 -37.50 2.00 47.52
N SER A 54 -36.31 2.60 47.36
CA SER A 54 -35.70 3.40 48.44
C SER A 54 -34.61 4.35 47.91
N MET A 55 -34.81 5.66 48.08
CA MET A 55 -33.75 6.68 47.94
C MET A 55 -32.71 6.56 49.07
N LYS A 56 -31.50 7.10 48.84
CA LYS A 56 -30.77 7.83 49.89
C LYS A 56 -29.76 8.84 49.32
N GLU A 57 -29.72 10.02 49.93
CA GLU A 57 -28.83 11.14 49.60
C GLU A 57 -27.60 11.21 50.52
N GLY A 58 -26.63 12.06 50.18
CA GLY A 58 -25.43 12.34 50.98
C GLY A 58 -24.19 12.54 50.09
N SER A 59 -23.68 13.72 49.69
CA SER A 59 -23.80 15.14 50.10
C SER A 59 -22.44 15.70 50.59
N ALA A 60 -21.97 16.74 49.87
CA ALA A 60 -21.03 17.80 50.28
C ALA A 60 -19.61 17.51 50.83
N ARG A 61 -18.60 17.84 50.00
CA ARG A 61 -17.46 18.79 50.23
C ARG A 61 -16.33 18.50 49.22
N GLU A 62 -15.81 19.38 48.37
CA GLU A 62 -15.66 20.85 48.30
C GLU A 62 -14.36 21.39 48.95
N GLU A 63 -13.73 22.36 48.24
CA GLU A 63 -12.44 23.03 48.47
C GLU A 63 -11.15 22.17 48.43
N GLN A 64 -9.94 22.70 48.18
CA GLN A 64 -9.36 23.60 47.14
C GLN A 64 -7.88 23.92 47.55
N VAL A 65 -7.14 24.68 46.71
CA VAL A 65 -5.91 25.45 47.02
C VAL A 65 -4.52 24.75 46.97
N LEU A 66 -3.82 25.06 45.87
CA LEU A 66 -2.39 25.32 45.64
C LEU A 66 -1.25 24.89 46.61
N ALA A 67 -0.26 24.23 45.99
CA ALA A 67 1.19 24.54 45.95
C ALA A 67 2.03 24.77 47.23
N GLY A 68 3.11 23.97 47.37
CA GLY A 68 4.24 24.24 48.28
C GLY A 68 5.33 23.16 48.21
N SER A 69 6.52 23.51 47.70
CA SER A 69 7.69 22.62 47.53
C SER A 69 8.77 22.90 48.63
N PRO A 70 9.85 22.11 48.75
CA PRO A 70 10.48 21.82 50.06
C PRO A 70 11.81 22.55 50.34
N PRO A 71 12.39 22.32 51.54
CA PRO A 71 13.80 21.92 51.69
C PRO A 71 13.93 20.67 52.59
N GLY A 72 15.08 20.04 52.86
CA GLY A 72 16.52 20.24 52.54
C GLY A 72 17.31 19.12 53.27
N ASP A 73 18.63 19.11 53.52
CA ASP A 73 19.84 19.90 53.18
C ASP A 73 21.00 19.05 53.79
N ARG A 74 22.09 18.58 53.13
CA ARG A 74 23.25 19.20 52.42
C ARG A 74 23.87 18.14 51.48
N GLY A 75 24.97 18.27 50.73
CA GLY A 75 25.98 19.31 50.44
C GLY A 75 27.20 18.63 49.77
N THR A 76 28.10 19.29 49.02
CA THR A 76 28.31 20.73 48.77
C THR A 76 28.90 20.96 47.36
N SER A 77 28.84 22.19 46.85
CA SER A 77 29.31 22.66 45.52
C SER A 77 30.78 23.19 45.59
N PRO A 78 31.41 23.91 44.62
CA PRO A 78 30.94 24.38 43.29
C PRO A 78 31.93 24.32 42.08
N CYS A 79 31.40 24.58 40.87
CA CYS A 79 31.86 25.58 39.86
C CYS A 79 31.59 25.22 38.37
N THR A 80 31.38 26.26 37.56
CA THR A 80 30.89 26.29 36.16
C THR A 80 31.93 26.92 35.20
N PRO A 81 31.69 27.08 33.87
CA PRO A 81 30.81 26.35 32.93
C PRO A 81 31.56 25.81 31.68
N GLY A 82 30.90 25.06 30.78
CA GLY A 82 31.50 24.62 29.50
C GLY A 82 30.47 24.24 28.42
N GLN A 83 30.77 24.52 27.15
CA GLN A 83 29.83 24.35 26.02
C GLN A 83 29.92 22.97 25.31
N LYS A 84 28.81 22.63 24.61
CA LYS A 84 28.57 21.48 23.71
C LYS A 84 29.80 20.89 22.98
N LYS A 85 30.02 19.57 23.07
CA LYS A 85 30.58 18.72 21.98
C LYS A 85 30.06 17.29 22.04
N HIS A 86 29.87 16.65 20.87
CA HIS A 86 29.67 15.20 20.73
C HIS A 86 30.88 14.40 21.23
N LYS A 87 30.67 13.15 21.66
CA LYS A 87 31.69 12.09 21.64
C LYS A 87 31.08 10.71 21.38
N LYS A 88 31.90 9.80 20.83
CA LYS A 88 31.52 8.45 20.41
C LYS A 88 31.71 7.43 21.53
N GLY A 89 30.83 6.43 21.58
CA GLY A 89 31.18 5.03 21.77
C GLY A 89 31.34 4.50 23.20
N ILE A 90 30.56 3.44 23.50
CA ILE A 90 30.88 2.46 24.54
C ILE A 90 30.82 1.07 23.88
N LYS A 91 31.98 0.42 23.75
CA LYS A 91 32.07 -1.02 23.49
C LYS A 91 32.30 -1.74 24.82
N GLY A 92 31.58 -2.85 25.03
CA GLY A 92 32.00 -3.94 25.92
C GLY A 92 31.26 -4.05 27.25
N LYS A 93 30.51 -5.15 27.41
CA LYS A 93 31.07 -6.37 28.02
C LYS A 93 30.05 -7.53 28.00
N LEU A 94 30.35 -8.56 27.23
CA LEU A 94 29.95 -9.95 27.49
C LEU A 94 31.07 -10.86 26.95
N VAL A 95 31.12 -12.10 27.44
CA VAL A 95 32.25 -13.06 27.28
C VAL A 95 33.55 -12.57 27.92
N LYS A 96 33.85 -13.06 29.13
CA LYS A 96 35.16 -12.94 29.81
C LYS A 96 35.69 -14.34 30.17
N VAL A 97 35.87 -15.16 29.14
CA VAL A 97 36.52 -16.49 29.18
C VAL A 97 37.48 -16.54 27.97
N PHE A 98 38.50 -17.40 28.01
CA PHE A 98 39.46 -17.67 26.91
C PHE A 98 40.55 -16.63 26.57
N PHE A 99 40.88 -15.69 27.47
CA PHE A 99 42.16 -14.94 27.36
C PHE A 99 43.00 -15.05 28.63
N GLY A 100 43.76 -16.16 28.70
CA GLY A 100 44.94 -16.29 29.54
C GLY A 100 46.17 -15.63 28.89
N LYS A 101 47.25 -15.47 29.67
CA LYS A 101 48.47 -14.74 29.24
C LYS A 101 49.22 -15.44 28.10
N THR A 102 49.84 -14.63 27.25
CA THR A 102 50.87 -15.01 26.28
C THR A 102 52.11 -15.62 26.94
N PRO A 103 52.64 -16.73 26.40
CA PRO A 103 54.08 -16.96 26.25
C PRO A 103 54.65 -16.06 25.12
N GLY A 104 55.97 -15.95 25.04
CA GLY A 104 56.63 -15.07 24.05
C GLY A 104 56.62 -15.59 22.62
N LYS A 105 56.99 -14.72 21.67
CA LYS A 105 57.40 -15.13 20.32
C LYS A 105 58.65 -16.01 20.40
N ASN A 106 58.66 -17.14 19.70
CA ASN A 106 59.77 -17.69 18.88
C ASN A 106 59.36 -19.07 18.34
N GLY A 107 59.78 -19.42 17.12
CA GLY A 107 59.57 -20.73 16.50
C GLY A 107 58.15 -20.98 16.00
N CYS A 108 57.92 -20.79 14.69
CA CYS A 108 56.80 -21.42 13.95
C CYS A 108 56.94 -21.19 12.43
N GLN A 109 57.38 -19.99 12.00
CA GLN A 109 57.64 -19.70 10.58
C GLN A 109 58.80 -20.53 9.98
N ASP A 110 59.56 -21.20 10.84
CA ASP A 110 60.63 -22.11 10.47
C ASP A 110 60.11 -23.51 10.15
N GLN A 111 58.95 -23.94 10.68
CA GLN A 111 58.43 -25.30 10.45
C GLN A 111 57.79 -25.47 9.07
N GLU A 112 56.97 -24.53 8.61
CA GLU A 112 56.45 -24.57 7.23
C GLU A 112 57.61 -24.51 6.21
N LYS A 113 58.64 -23.70 6.49
CA LYS A 113 59.83 -23.59 5.62
C LYS A 113 60.76 -24.80 5.68
N ASP A 114 60.88 -25.48 6.82
CA ASP A 114 61.63 -26.74 6.91
C ASP A 114 60.86 -27.91 6.29
N GLU A 115 59.52 -27.90 6.27
CA GLU A 115 58.74 -28.87 5.49
C GLU A 115 58.78 -28.59 3.98
N GLU A 116 58.73 -27.33 3.54
CA GLU A 116 58.99 -26.95 2.15
C GLU A 116 60.40 -27.38 1.71
N ARG A 117 61.43 -27.12 2.53
CA ARG A 117 62.82 -27.51 2.24
C ARG A 117 62.98 -29.02 2.17
N LYS A 118 62.43 -29.78 3.12
CA LYS A 118 62.47 -31.26 3.09
C LYS A 118 61.72 -31.83 1.90
N GLN A 119 60.59 -31.24 1.50
CA GLN A 119 59.88 -31.65 0.28
C GLN A 119 60.73 -31.38 -0.97
N VAL A 120 61.41 -30.24 -1.07
CA VAL A 120 62.32 -29.93 -2.19
C VAL A 120 63.54 -30.86 -2.22
N GLU A 121 64.10 -31.27 -1.08
CA GLU A 121 65.18 -32.27 -1.04
C GLU A 121 64.71 -33.67 -1.47
N GLU A 122 63.48 -34.08 -1.11
CA GLU A 122 62.89 -35.37 -1.50
C GLU A 122 62.38 -35.40 -2.96
N ILE A 123 62.24 -34.24 -3.62
CA ILE A 123 61.80 -34.13 -5.02
C ILE A 123 62.93 -34.43 -6.03
N ASN A 124 64.20 -34.47 -5.60
CA ASN A 124 65.35 -34.75 -6.47
C ASN A 124 65.63 -36.26 -6.70
N GLN A 125 64.79 -37.16 -6.21
CA GLN A 125 64.91 -38.60 -6.49
C GLN A 125 64.15 -38.98 -7.79
N PRO A 126 64.73 -39.81 -8.69
CA PRO A 126 64.06 -40.23 -9.91
C PRO A 126 62.89 -41.18 -9.61
N ILE A 127 61.67 -40.69 -9.82
CA ILE A 127 60.41 -41.42 -9.64
C ILE A 127 59.88 -41.90 -10.99
N THR A 128 59.40 -43.14 -11.06
CA THR A 128 58.92 -43.76 -12.32
C THR A 128 57.56 -43.21 -12.75
N ALA A 129 57.25 -43.21 -14.05
CA ALA A 129 55.96 -42.74 -14.56
C ALA A 129 54.73 -43.39 -13.87
N GLU A 130 54.83 -44.68 -13.49
CA GLU A 130 53.77 -45.38 -12.76
C GLU A 130 53.50 -44.81 -11.36
N GLN A 131 54.56 -44.43 -10.64
CA GLN A 131 54.47 -43.82 -9.32
C GLN A 131 53.86 -42.41 -9.40
N ILE A 132 54.16 -41.67 -10.48
CA ILE A 132 53.48 -40.40 -10.79
C ILE A 132 51.98 -40.64 -11.07
N ARG A 133 51.63 -41.68 -11.85
CA ARG A 133 50.21 -42.08 -12.05
C ARG A 133 49.53 -42.45 -10.73
N GLU A 134 50.23 -43.06 -9.79
CA GLU A 134 49.71 -43.33 -8.45
C GLU A 134 49.51 -42.07 -7.61
N LEU A 135 50.45 -41.12 -7.59
CA LEU A 135 50.29 -39.83 -6.91
C LEU A 135 49.07 -39.05 -7.44
N ILE A 136 48.84 -39.06 -8.76
CA ILE A 136 47.67 -38.42 -9.39
C ILE A 136 46.36 -39.15 -9.01
N LYS A 137 46.35 -40.50 -8.97
CA LYS A 137 45.19 -41.29 -8.49
C LYS A 137 44.88 -41.00 -7.01
N ASN A 138 45.92 -40.89 -6.19
CA ASN A 138 45.86 -40.61 -4.76
C ASN A 138 45.69 -39.11 -4.44
N GLN A 139 45.36 -38.28 -5.44
CA GLN A 139 45.00 -36.86 -5.31
C GLN A 139 46.09 -35.95 -4.71
N LYS A 140 47.36 -36.35 -4.79
CA LYS A 140 48.53 -35.56 -4.35
C LYS A 140 49.08 -34.77 -5.55
N PHE A 141 48.28 -33.81 -6.03
CA PHE A 141 48.50 -33.13 -7.30
C PHE A 141 49.77 -32.28 -7.31
N PHE A 142 50.10 -31.59 -6.22
CA PHE A 142 51.28 -30.71 -6.19
C PHE A 142 52.57 -31.53 -6.21
N LYS A 143 52.63 -32.62 -5.45
CA LYS A 143 53.79 -33.52 -5.48
C LYS A 143 53.92 -34.20 -6.85
N ALA A 144 52.81 -34.52 -7.52
CA ALA A 144 52.82 -35.04 -8.89
C ALA A 144 53.27 -33.99 -9.93
N SER A 145 52.88 -32.71 -9.82
CA SER A 145 53.31 -31.67 -10.76
C SER A 145 54.80 -31.38 -10.64
N GLN A 146 55.36 -31.34 -9.42
CA GLN A 146 56.78 -31.09 -9.21
C GLN A 146 57.65 -32.20 -9.83
N TYR A 147 57.33 -33.49 -9.62
CA TYR A 147 58.06 -34.58 -10.29
C TYR A 147 57.90 -34.53 -11.82
N LEU A 148 56.74 -34.16 -12.35
CA LEU A 148 56.54 -33.99 -13.80
C LEU A 148 57.34 -32.83 -14.39
N LEU A 149 57.44 -31.71 -13.68
CA LEU A 149 58.24 -30.55 -14.09
C LEU A 149 59.75 -30.81 -13.98
N VAL A 150 60.21 -31.60 -13.00
CA VAL A 150 61.60 -32.06 -12.92
C VAL A 150 61.89 -33.02 -14.08
N MET A 151 61.01 -33.98 -14.34
CA MET A 151 61.14 -34.92 -15.46
C MET A 151 61.16 -34.18 -16.81
N GLU A 152 60.25 -33.25 -17.06
CA GLU A 152 60.22 -32.41 -18.27
C GLU A 152 61.48 -31.53 -18.41
N LYS A 153 62.09 -31.07 -17.30
CA LYS A 153 63.37 -30.33 -17.34
C LYS A 153 64.56 -31.21 -17.68
N VAL A 154 64.62 -32.45 -17.19
CA VAL A 154 65.66 -33.42 -17.59
C VAL A 154 65.51 -33.79 -19.07
N ALA A 155 64.29 -34.06 -19.53
CA ALA A 155 63.99 -34.37 -20.94
C ALA A 155 64.48 -33.31 -21.94
N ASN A 156 64.44 -32.03 -21.55
CA ASN A 156 64.89 -30.91 -22.37
C ASN A 156 66.35 -30.49 -22.10
N GLY A 157 67.02 -31.08 -21.09
CA GLY A 157 68.38 -30.72 -20.67
C GLY A 157 69.49 -31.56 -21.30
N ASP A 158 69.19 -32.80 -21.71
CA ASP A 158 70.18 -33.74 -22.27
C ASP A 158 70.48 -33.47 -23.74
N SER A 159 71.30 -32.44 -24.00
CA SER A 159 71.92 -32.21 -25.32
C SER A 159 73.44 -32.47 -25.34
N ASP A 160 74.11 -32.59 -24.19
CA ASP A 160 75.58 -32.45 -24.12
C ASP A 160 76.31 -33.41 -23.14
N ASN A 161 75.68 -34.52 -22.71
CA ASN A 161 76.41 -35.56 -21.97
C ASN A 161 75.89 -36.98 -22.23
N LYS A 162 76.72 -37.83 -22.84
CA LYS A 162 76.41 -39.26 -23.05
C LYS A 162 76.89 -40.09 -21.87
N ASN A 163 75.95 -40.57 -21.06
CA ASN A 163 76.10 -41.76 -20.22
C ASN A 163 74.84 -42.62 -20.34
N GLU A 164 74.93 -43.89 -19.94
CA GLU A 164 74.11 -44.96 -20.51
C GLU A 164 72.84 -45.27 -19.70
N GLU A 165 71.83 -45.83 -20.39
CA GLU A 165 70.65 -46.52 -19.83
C GLU A 165 69.70 -45.76 -18.87
N VAL A 166 69.40 -44.47 -19.15
CA VAL A 166 68.11 -43.88 -18.71
C VAL A 166 67.05 -44.11 -19.80
N LYS A 167 65.90 -44.65 -19.41
CA LYS A 167 64.90 -45.25 -20.31
C LYS A 167 64.33 -44.27 -21.34
N VAL A 168 64.38 -44.67 -22.61
CA VAL A 168 63.69 -43.98 -23.72
C VAL A 168 62.15 -44.07 -23.60
N GLU A 169 61.64 -45.08 -22.89
CA GLU A 169 60.21 -45.37 -22.78
C GLU A 169 59.44 -44.38 -21.89
N ASP A 170 59.95 -44.04 -20.69
CA ASP A 170 59.27 -43.13 -19.73
C ASP A 170 59.02 -41.73 -20.35
N TRP A 171 59.91 -41.21 -21.21
CA TRP A 171 59.76 -39.90 -21.86
C TRP A 171 58.51 -39.81 -22.75
N SER A 172 58.15 -40.91 -23.42
CA SER A 172 56.97 -40.96 -24.30
C SER A 172 55.66 -40.78 -23.55
N GLU A 173 55.64 -41.05 -22.24
CA GLU A 173 54.44 -41.00 -21.43
C GLU A 173 54.15 -39.62 -20.85
N ILE A 174 55.12 -38.70 -20.79
CA ILE A 174 54.99 -37.38 -20.15
C ILE A 174 53.77 -36.58 -20.64
N PRO A 175 53.46 -36.50 -21.95
CA PRO A 175 52.23 -35.84 -22.42
C PRO A 175 50.95 -36.50 -21.88
N SER A 176 50.96 -37.82 -21.71
CA SER A 176 49.83 -38.58 -21.14
C SER A 176 49.69 -38.38 -19.63
N LEU A 177 50.82 -38.25 -18.90
CA LEU A 177 50.84 -37.97 -17.46
C LEU A 177 50.33 -36.56 -17.17
N PHE A 178 50.80 -35.55 -17.92
CA PHE A 178 50.25 -34.20 -17.86
C PHE A 178 48.78 -34.15 -18.28
N GLY A 179 48.36 -34.94 -19.27
CA GLY A 179 46.95 -35.08 -19.66
C GLY A 179 46.08 -35.65 -18.53
N LEU A 180 46.57 -36.68 -17.83
CA LEU A 180 45.89 -37.28 -16.67
C LEU A 180 45.85 -36.33 -15.47
N LEU A 181 46.96 -35.65 -15.17
CA LEU A 181 47.02 -34.60 -14.14
C LEU A 181 46.02 -33.48 -14.47
N LYS A 182 46.03 -32.96 -15.69
CA LYS A 182 45.09 -31.93 -16.18
C LYS A 182 43.64 -32.38 -16.00
N GLN A 183 43.28 -33.58 -16.44
CA GLN A 183 41.92 -34.10 -16.29
C GLN A 183 41.48 -34.19 -14.81
N LYS A 184 42.33 -34.70 -13.93
CA LYS A 184 41.99 -34.85 -12.50
C LYS A 184 41.98 -33.52 -11.74
N LEU A 185 42.97 -32.67 -11.98
CA LEU A 185 43.09 -31.33 -11.39
C LEU A 185 41.89 -30.46 -11.77
N LEU A 186 41.56 -30.36 -13.06
CA LEU A 186 40.41 -29.59 -13.53
C LEU A 186 39.08 -30.19 -13.04
N SER A 187 38.97 -31.51 -12.87
CA SER A 187 37.78 -32.13 -12.26
C SER A 187 37.55 -31.70 -10.80
N VAL A 188 38.63 -31.53 -10.02
CA VAL A 188 38.56 -31.06 -8.63
C VAL A 188 38.24 -29.56 -8.60
N LEU A 189 38.89 -28.76 -9.45
CA LEU A 189 38.63 -27.32 -9.57
C LEU A 189 37.23 -26.99 -10.10
N ARG A 190 36.66 -27.81 -11.00
CA ARG A 190 35.24 -27.73 -11.41
C ARG A 190 34.29 -27.89 -10.22
N SER A 191 34.67 -28.73 -9.26
CA SER A 191 33.88 -28.99 -8.04
C SER A 191 34.20 -28.03 -6.88
N SER A 192 35.15 -27.09 -7.07
CA SER A 192 35.73 -26.25 -6.01
C SER A 192 34.70 -25.62 -5.07
N VAL A 193 33.67 -24.97 -5.61
CA VAL A 193 32.60 -24.31 -4.82
C VAL A 193 31.82 -25.30 -3.92
N VAL A 194 31.67 -26.56 -4.34
CA VAL A 194 31.00 -27.62 -3.57
C VAL A 194 31.92 -28.21 -2.51
N ILE A 195 33.21 -28.41 -2.83
CA ILE A 195 34.18 -29.02 -1.92
C ILE A 195 34.81 -28.02 -0.94
N ALA A 196 34.70 -26.71 -1.16
CA ALA A 196 35.36 -25.66 -0.37
C ALA A 196 35.07 -25.71 1.14
N SER A 197 33.90 -26.21 1.57
CA SER A 197 33.57 -26.43 2.98
C SER A 197 33.65 -27.89 3.44
N SER A 198 33.92 -28.83 2.52
CA SER A 198 33.83 -30.27 2.76
C SER A 198 35.18 -31.00 2.70
N GLN A 199 36.11 -30.51 1.86
CA GLN A 199 37.43 -31.09 1.61
C GLN A 199 38.47 -29.97 1.36
N PRO A 200 38.77 -29.12 2.37
CA PRO A 200 39.59 -27.92 2.18
C PRO A 200 41.04 -28.25 1.79
N GLU A 201 41.64 -29.31 2.35
CA GLU A 201 43.01 -29.73 2.06
C GLU A 201 43.19 -30.15 0.58
N LEU A 202 42.24 -30.92 0.04
CA LEU A 202 42.21 -31.31 -1.37
C LEU A 202 42.10 -30.09 -2.29
N LEU A 203 41.24 -29.13 -1.92
CA LEU A 203 41.08 -27.90 -2.67
C LEU A 203 42.35 -27.04 -2.61
N GLN A 204 43.02 -26.96 -1.46
CA GLN A 204 44.28 -26.23 -1.29
C GLN A 204 45.41 -26.85 -2.13
N ASP A 205 45.57 -28.18 -2.14
CA ASP A 205 46.60 -28.82 -2.97
C ASP A 205 46.32 -28.62 -4.47
N ALA A 206 45.05 -28.75 -4.89
CA ALA A 206 44.63 -28.47 -6.26
C ALA A 206 44.86 -26.99 -6.66
N ILE A 207 44.52 -26.02 -5.80
CA ILE A 207 44.78 -24.60 -6.07
C ILE A 207 46.28 -24.31 -6.13
N ARG A 208 47.07 -24.83 -5.19
CA ARG A 208 48.55 -24.69 -5.18
C ARG A 208 49.18 -25.23 -6.46
N THR A 209 48.75 -26.41 -6.90
CA THR A 209 49.15 -27.02 -8.18
C THR A 209 48.79 -26.14 -9.38
N MET A 210 47.57 -25.59 -9.38
CA MET A 210 47.05 -24.73 -10.46
C MET A 210 47.83 -23.42 -10.56
N VAL A 211 48.21 -22.82 -9.42
CA VAL A 211 48.99 -21.57 -9.37
C VAL A 211 50.42 -21.80 -9.83
N ASP A 212 51.09 -22.83 -9.31
CA ASP A 212 52.45 -23.26 -9.68
C ASP A 212 52.59 -23.51 -11.20
N LEU A 213 51.66 -24.27 -11.78
CA LEU A 213 51.64 -24.55 -13.22
C LEU A 213 51.38 -23.31 -14.08
N VAL A 214 50.59 -22.35 -13.60
CA VAL A 214 50.34 -21.08 -14.31
C VAL A 214 51.55 -20.16 -14.23
N GLU A 215 52.19 -20.03 -13.06
CA GLU A 215 53.41 -19.24 -12.95
C GLU A 215 54.55 -19.83 -13.79
N GLN A 216 54.63 -21.16 -13.91
CA GLN A 216 55.60 -21.81 -14.79
C GLN A 216 55.30 -21.59 -16.29
N ASP A 217 54.03 -21.66 -16.73
CA ASP A 217 53.60 -21.27 -18.09
C ASP A 217 53.98 -19.80 -18.39
N GLU A 218 53.67 -18.87 -17.48
CA GLU A 218 53.92 -17.43 -17.67
C GLU A 218 55.41 -17.06 -17.63
N ARG A 219 56.24 -17.80 -16.87
CA ARG A 219 57.70 -17.67 -16.90
C ARG A 219 58.28 -18.13 -18.24
N VAL A 220 57.90 -19.33 -18.73
CA VAL A 220 58.36 -19.87 -20.02
C VAL A 220 57.94 -18.97 -21.19
N GLY A 221 56.72 -18.41 -21.15
CA GLY A 221 56.24 -17.45 -22.15
C GLY A 221 56.92 -16.07 -22.11
N SER A 222 57.73 -15.76 -21.10
CA SER A 222 58.40 -14.46 -20.93
C SER A 222 59.87 -14.46 -21.38
N GLU A 223 60.46 -15.63 -21.69
CA GLU A 223 61.86 -15.73 -22.09
C GLU A 223 62.00 -15.68 -23.62
N GLU A 224 62.30 -14.50 -24.18
CA GLU A 224 62.40 -14.25 -25.64
C GLU A 224 63.29 -15.26 -26.38
N LYS A 225 64.32 -15.82 -25.72
CA LYS A 225 65.24 -16.81 -26.29
C LYS A 225 64.65 -18.22 -26.44
N ALA A 226 63.57 -18.55 -25.74
CA ALA A 226 62.93 -19.86 -25.86
C ALA A 226 62.00 -19.93 -27.08
N VAL A 227 61.41 -18.80 -27.48
CA VAL A 227 60.31 -18.74 -28.48
C VAL A 227 60.70 -19.31 -29.86
N GLU A 228 61.98 -19.24 -30.25
CA GLU A 228 62.47 -19.79 -31.52
C GLU A 228 62.74 -21.32 -31.51
N GLN A 229 62.69 -21.98 -30.34
CA GLN A 229 62.99 -23.42 -30.19
C GLN A 229 61.88 -24.23 -29.50
N LEU A 230 60.84 -23.59 -28.94
CA LEU A 230 59.73 -24.28 -28.30
C LEU A 230 58.84 -25.03 -29.31
N THR A 231 58.52 -26.28 -29.00
CA THR A 231 57.44 -27.02 -29.66
C THR A 231 56.07 -26.56 -29.12
N PRO A 232 54.98 -26.60 -29.91
CA PRO A 232 53.63 -26.26 -29.44
C PRO A 232 53.14 -27.06 -28.22
N SER A 233 53.80 -28.17 -27.90
CA SER A 233 53.57 -29.02 -26.73
C SER A 233 53.87 -28.35 -25.37
N GLN A 234 54.69 -27.30 -25.36
CA GLN A 234 55.29 -26.75 -24.13
C GLN A 234 54.54 -25.55 -23.52
N ILE A 235 53.70 -24.85 -24.28
CA ILE A 235 52.82 -23.79 -23.76
C ILE A 235 51.44 -24.41 -23.50
N ARG A 236 51.11 -24.66 -22.23
CA ARG A 236 49.97 -25.53 -21.85
C ARG A 236 48.67 -24.77 -21.59
N ASN A 237 48.71 -23.44 -21.63
CA ASN A 237 47.63 -22.48 -21.41
C ASN A 237 46.81 -22.77 -20.13
N TRP A 238 47.49 -23.16 -19.04
CA TRP A 238 46.87 -23.53 -17.77
C TRP A 238 45.93 -22.45 -17.23
N LYS A 239 46.24 -21.17 -17.45
CA LYS A 239 45.44 -20.01 -17.00
C LYS A 239 44.12 -19.87 -17.77
N GLU A 240 44.06 -20.36 -19.00
CA GLU A 240 42.84 -20.42 -19.81
C GLU A 240 42.00 -21.66 -19.49
N GLU A 241 42.65 -22.81 -19.30
CA GLU A 241 41.98 -24.05 -18.89
C GLU A 241 41.32 -23.94 -17.51
N TRP A 242 41.96 -23.21 -16.59
CA TRP A 242 41.36 -22.78 -15.33
C TRP A 242 40.09 -21.94 -15.56
N ARG A 243 40.16 -20.89 -16.39
CA ARG A 243 39.01 -20.03 -16.73
C ARG A 243 37.86 -20.83 -17.33
N ASN A 244 38.15 -21.70 -18.30
CA ASN A 244 37.17 -22.56 -18.97
C ASN A 244 36.53 -23.55 -17.99
N THR A 245 37.30 -24.09 -17.05
CA THR A 245 36.82 -25.00 -16.00
C THR A 245 35.92 -24.28 -15.00
N VAL A 246 36.28 -23.06 -14.58
CA VAL A 246 35.44 -22.18 -13.75
C VAL A 246 34.14 -21.84 -14.47
N GLN A 247 34.21 -21.40 -15.73
CA GLN A 247 33.03 -21.09 -16.54
C GLN A 247 32.11 -22.31 -16.69
N ALA A 248 32.65 -23.49 -16.95
CA ALA A 248 31.87 -24.71 -17.09
C ALA A 248 31.21 -25.15 -15.76
N SER A 249 31.86 -24.93 -14.62
CA SER A 249 31.27 -25.11 -13.29
C SER A 249 30.10 -24.14 -13.06
N VAL A 250 30.30 -22.85 -13.34
CA VAL A 250 29.26 -21.81 -13.21
C VAL A 250 28.05 -22.12 -14.09
N VAL A 251 28.25 -22.50 -15.35
CA VAL A 251 27.18 -22.88 -16.30
C VAL A 251 26.45 -24.15 -15.87
N GLU A 252 27.11 -25.06 -15.17
CA GLU A 252 26.47 -26.26 -14.60
C GLU A 252 25.60 -25.89 -13.38
N ARG A 253 26.13 -25.09 -12.46
CA ARG A 253 25.43 -24.68 -11.23
C ARG A 253 24.24 -23.75 -11.49
N MET A 254 24.34 -22.86 -12.48
CA MET A 254 23.27 -21.91 -12.84
C MET A 254 22.07 -22.56 -13.54
N LYS A 255 22.15 -23.84 -13.96
CA LYS A 255 21.00 -24.56 -14.50
C LYS A 255 20.04 -24.92 -13.37
N ALA A 256 18.78 -24.51 -13.50
CA ALA A 256 17.74 -24.85 -12.55
C ALA A 256 17.49 -26.36 -12.52
N PRO A 257 17.32 -26.98 -11.32
CA PRO A 257 16.95 -28.38 -11.22
C PRO A 257 15.54 -28.60 -11.76
N THR A 258 15.29 -29.75 -12.40
CA THR A 258 14.00 -30.12 -13.02
C THR A 258 12.87 -30.42 -12.02
N ALA A 259 13.09 -30.17 -10.73
CA ALA A 259 12.14 -30.44 -9.65
C ALA A 259 11.24 -29.21 -9.41
N ASN A 260 10.08 -29.18 -10.07
CA ASN A 260 9.07 -28.13 -9.89
C ASN A 260 8.68 -28.01 -8.40
N LYS A 261 8.86 -26.81 -7.84
CA LYS A 261 8.19 -26.41 -6.59
C LYS A 261 6.80 -25.88 -6.93
N GLU A 262 5.80 -26.35 -6.20
CA GLU A 262 4.39 -26.05 -6.48
C GLU A 262 4.11 -24.54 -6.38
N GLY A 263 3.37 -24.00 -7.36
CA GLY A 263 2.87 -22.62 -7.38
C GLY A 263 3.65 -21.58 -8.20
N LEU A 264 4.81 -21.92 -8.80
CA LEU A 264 5.65 -20.95 -9.54
C LEU A 264 5.86 -21.31 -11.01
N SER A 265 5.93 -20.30 -11.89
CA SER A 265 6.31 -20.49 -13.31
C SER A 265 7.73 -21.07 -13.43
N ALA A 266 8.02 -21.80 -14.51
CA ALA A 266 9.36 -22.35 -14.75
C ALA A 266 10.42 -21.23 -14.83
N THR A 267 10.06 -20.10 -15.44
CA THR A 267 10.83 -18.85 -15.45
C THR A 267 11.14 -18.35 -14.05
N ALA A 268 10.13 -18.25 -13.18
CA ALA A 268 10.30 -17.79 -11.81
C ALA A 268 11.21 -18.70 -10.98
N GLN A 269 11.03 -20.01 -11.12
CA GLN A 269 11.88 -21.00 -10.45
C GLN A 269 13.33 -20.91 -10.94
N SER A 270 13.55 -20.68 -12.24
CA SER A 270 14.90 -20.46 -12.80
C SER A 270 15.56 -19.21 -12.23
N PHE A 271 14.89 -18.07 -12.17
CA PHE A 271 15.47 -16.83 -11.62
C PHE A 271 15.75 -16.95 -10.12
N LEU A 272 14.86 -17.57 -9.34
CA LEU A 272 15.08 -17.86 -7.92
C LEU A 272 16.30 -18.76 -7.71
N HIS A 273 16.43 -19.83 -8.50
CA HIS A 273 17.61 -20.71 -8.46
C HIS A 273 18.90 -19.97 -8.81
N MET A 274 18.92 -19.25 -9.93
CA MET A 274 20.10 -18.53 -10.43
C MET A 274 20.57 -17.44 -9.45
N GLY A 275 19.64 -16.64 -8.92
CA GLY A 275 19.95 -15.59 -7.96
C GLY A 275 20.43 -16.11 -6.61
N SER A 276 19.82 -17.18 -6.07
CA SER A 276 20.31 -17.86 -4.86
C SER A 276 21.69 -18.47 -5.07
N THR A 277 21.88 -19.21 -6.18
CA THR A 277 23.14 -19.86 -6.54
C THR A 277 24.26 -18.84 -6.66
N MET A 278 24.11 -17.79 -7.48
CA MET A 278 25.09 -16.71 -7.61
C MET A 278 25.46 -16.08 -6.26
N LYS A 279 24.48 -15.84 -5.38
CA LYS A 279 24.70 -15.23 -4.06
C LYS A 279 25.49 -16.15 -3.12
N GLU A 280 25.06 -17.41 -2.99
CA GLU A 280 25.68 -18.39 -2.08
C GLU A 280 27.08 -18.79 -2.57
N ASP A 281 27.27 -18.92 -3.88
CA ASP A 281 28.54 -19.30 -4.48
C ASP A 281 29.57 -18.17 -4.42
N LEU A 282 29.19 -16.92 -4.70
CA LEU A 282 30.11 -15.78 -4.54
C LEU A 282 30.51 -15.58 -3.07
N ILE A 283 29.59 -15.79 -2.12
CA ILE A 283 29.93 -15.78 -0.68
C ILE A 283 30.92 -16.90 -0.34
N THR A 284 30.78 -18.07 -0.98
CA THR A 284 31.68 -19.21 -0.81
C THR A 284 33.05 -18.94 -1.42
N VAL A 285 33.11 -18.38 -2.63
CA VAL A 285 34.35 -17.96 -3.32
C VAL A 285 35.13 -16.95 -2.49
N VAL A 286 34.49 -15.87 -2.02
CA VAL A 286 35.15 -14.83 -1.21
C VAL A 286 35.68 -15.37 0.12
N LYS A 287 34.95 -16.28 0.79
CA LYS A 287 35.34 -16.82 2.10
C LYS A 287 36.38 -17.93 2.07
N TYR A 288 36.29 -18.85 1.11
CA TYR A 288 36.98 -20.13 1.15
C TYR A 288 37.87 -20.40 -0.08
N ILE A 289 37.76 -19.61 -1.15
CA ILE A 289 38.54 -19.81 -2.38
C ILE A 289 39.54 -18.66 -2.59
N LYS A 290 39.14 -17.38 -2.46
CA LYS A 290 40.07 -16.24 -2.57
C LYS A 290 41.33 -16.38 -1.68
N PRO A 291 41.26 -16.82 -0.40
CA PRO A 291 42.43 -16.90 0.47
C PRO A 291 43.54 -17.87 0.02
N HIS A 292 43.30 -18.67 -1.02
CA HIS A 292 44.25 -19.67 -1.52
C HIS A 292 44.87 -19.30 -2.88
N TYR A 293 44.47 -18.20 -3.50
CA TYR A 293 45.02 -17.71 -4.77
C TYR A 293 45.79 -16.39 -4.60
N PRO A 294 46.84 -16.14 -5.40
CA PRO A 294 47.44 -14.81 -5.53
C PRO A 294 46.44 -13.78 -6.07
N GLU A 295 46.52 -12.53 -5.59
CA GLU A 295 45.58 -11.46 -5.97
C GLU A 295 45.54 -11.20 -7.50
N HIS A 296 46.66 -11.45 -8.20
CA HIS A 296 46.77 -11.28 -9.65
C HIS A 296 45.87 -12.24 -10.47
N PHE A 297 45.33 -13.31 -9.86
CA PHE A 297 44.33 -14.18 -10.51
C PHE A 297 42.93 -13.56 -10.59
N GLN A 298 42.64 -12.53 -9.79
CA GLN A 298 41.32 -11.86 -9.74
C GLN A 298 40.15 -12.86 -9.64
N VAL A 299 40.27 -13.87 -8.77
CA VAL A 299 39.36 -15.03 -8.72
C VAL A 299 37.90 -14.62 -8.51
N CYS A 300 37.64 -13.75 -7.53
CA CYS A 300 36.30 -13.22 -7.29
C CYS A 300 35.73 -12.55 -8.54
N SER A 301 36.54 -11.77 -9.26
CA SER A 301 36.12 -11.11 -10.50
C SER A 301 35.81 -12.08 -11.63
N THR A 302 36.62 -13.12 -11.76
CA THR A 302 36.43 -14.18 -12.75
C THR A 302 35.11 -14.93 -12.50
N TYR A 303 34.87 -15.40 -11.27
CA TYR A 303 33.59 -16.02 -10.90
C TYR A 303 32.40 -15.06 -11.06
N ALA A 304 32.53 -13.82 -10.58
CA ALA A 304 31.49 -12.81 -10.63
C ALA A 304 31.05 -12.50 -12.07
N LYS A 305 32.00 -12.34 -12.99
CA LYS A 305 31.74 -12.13 -14.43
C LYS A 305 31.03 -13.33 -15.05
N TYR A 306 31.46 -14.56 -14.76
CA TYR A 306 30.77 -15.74 -15.31
C TYR A 306 29.34 -15.92 -14.76
N TYR A 307 29.10 -15.74 -13.46
CA TYR A 307 27.75 -15.78 -12.90
C TYR A 307 26.87 -14.67 -13.50
N TYR A 308 27.41 -13.45 -13.59
CA TYR A 308 26.74 -12.32 -14.22
C TYR A 308 26.37 -12.60 -15.68
N HIS A 309 27.30 -13.09 -16.52
CA HIS A 309 27.01 -13.38 -17.93
C HIS A 309 25.95 -14.47 -18.10
N CYS A 310 25.94 -15.50 -17.26
CA CYS A 310 24.90 -16.53 -17.27
C CYS A 310 23.53 -15.95 -16.91
N PHE A 311 23.46 -15.08 -15.90
CA PHE A 311 22.21 -14.47 -15.47
C PHE A 311 21.71 -13.42 -16.49
N PHE A 312 22.59 -12.52 -16.93
CA PHE A 312 22.33 -11.53 -17.97
C PHE A 312 21.81 -12.16 -19.25
N SER A 313 22.47 -13.21 -19.78
CA SER A 313 22.05 -13.85 -21.04
C SER A 313 20.66 -14.48 -20.95
N GLN A 314 20.31 -15.10 -19.81
CA GLN A 314 18.98 -15.66 -19.58
C GLN A 314 17.92 -14.56 -19.45
N LEU A 315 18.22 -13.47 -18.74
CA LEU A 315 17.32 -12.32 -18.58
C LEU A 315 17.11 -11.58 -19.89
N GLU A 316 18.17 -11.38 -20.68
CA GLU A 316 18.10 -10.75 -22.00
C GLU A 316 17.32 -11.61 -23.00
N MET A 317 17.48 -12.94 -22.96
CA MET A 317 16.67 -13.86 -23.76
C MET A 317 15.18 -13.72 -23.41
N ILE A 318 14.84 -13.70 -22.13
CA ILE A 318 13.45 -13.64 -21.65
C ILE A 318 12.82 -12.26 -21.91
N ALA A 319 13.58 -11.17 -21.75
CA ALA A 319 13.14 -9.80 -22.03
C ALA A 319 12.92 -9.49 -23.53
N ARG A 320 13.15 -10.45 -24.44
CA ARG A 320 12.82 -10.35 -25.87
C ARG A 320 11.44 -10.94 -26.22
N PHE A 321 10.74 -11.56 -25.27
CA PHE A 321 9.41 -12.14 -25.45
C PHE A 321 8.34 -11.30 -24.75
N GLU A 322 7.07 -11.49 -25.13
CA GLU A 322 5.92 -10.99 -24.38
C GLU A 322 5.77 -11.81 -23.09
N LEU A 323 5.80 -11.11 -21.94
CA LEU A 323 5.79 -11.74 -20.62
C LEU A 323 4.43 -11.54 -19.93
N GLY A 324 3.95 -12.59 -19.25
CA GLY A 324 2.80 -12.47 -18.37
C GLY A 324 3.05 -11.47 -17.23
N SER A 325 2.00 -10.89 -16.66
CA SER A 325 2.09 -9.88 -15.59
C SER A 325 2.99 -10.32 -14.43
N ASN A 326 2.84 -11.56 -13.96
CA ASN A 326 3.61 -12.14 -12.86
C ASN A 326 5.11 -12.30 -13.21
N ASP A 327 5.43 -12.72 -14.43
CA ASP A 327 6.83 -12.87 -14.87
C ASP A 327 7.48 -11.50 -15.12
N THR A 328 6.72 -10.54 -15.65
CA THR A 328 7.16 -9.13 -15.79
C THR A 328 7.46 -8.49 -14.42
N TYR A 329 6.54 -8.63 -13.46
CA TYR A 329 6.74 -8.17 -12.08
C TYR A 329 8.01 -8.77 -11.46
N LEU A 330 8.17 -10.09 -11.56
CA LEU A 330 9.32 -10.79 -10.99
C LEU A 330 10.63 -10.39 -11.66
N LEU A 331 10.64 -10.22 -12.99
CA LEU A 331 11.79 -9.75 -13.76
C LEU A 331 12.24 -8.36 -13.31
N LEU A 332 11.31 -7.42 -13.18
CA LEU A 332 11.59 -6.07 -12.68
C LEU A 332 12.09 -6.10 -11.22
N THR A 333 11.46 -6.90 -10.36
CA THR A 333 11.87 -7.05 -8.95
C THR A 333 13.31 -7.60 -8.86
N TRP A 334 13.70 -8.54 -9.73
CA TRP A 334 15.08 -9.04 -9.80
C TRP A 334 16.08 -7.99 -10.25
N VAL A 335 15.78 -7.26 -11.33
CA VAL A 335 16.70 -6.31 -11.96
C VAL A 335 16.87 -5.04 -11.12
N GLN A 336 15.77 -4.47 -10.60
CA GLN A 336 15.79 -3.18 -9.90
C GLN A 336 16.04 -3.31 -8.39
N ASN A 337 15.57 -4.39 -7.73
CA ASN A 337 15.65 -4.53 -6.27
C ASN A 337 16.60 -5.66 -5.82
N LEU A 338 16.31 -6.91 -6.19
CA LEU A 338 16.97 -8.07 -5.56
C LEU A 338 18.45 -8.19 -5.92
N TYR A 339 18.84 -8.03 -7.19
CA TYR A 339 20.26 -8.10 -7.58
C TYR A 339 21.10 -6.95 -7.01
N PRO A 340 20.68 -5.66 -7.13
CA PRO A 340 21.40 -4.55 -6.49
C PRO A 340 21.51 -4.72 -4.98
N ASN A 341 20.42 -5.04 -4.29
CA ASN A 341 20.40 -5.00 -2.82
C ASN A 341 20.90 -6.29 -2.14
N GLN A 342 20.68 -7.47 -2.73
CA GLN A 342 21.06 -8.74 -2.10
C GLN A 342 22.36 -9.35 -2.61
N ILE A 343 22.86 -8.94 -3.78
CA ILE A 343 24.08 -9.49 -4.38
C ILE A 343 25.15 -8.38 -4.45
N ARG A 344 24.92 -7.30 -5.19
CA ARG A 344 25.91 -6.22 -5.36
C ARG A 344 26.22 -5.50 -4.05
N ASN A 345 25.21 -5.01 -3.35
CA ASN A 345 25.36 -4.29 -2.09
C ASN A 345 25.56 -5.21 -0.86
N HIS A 346 25.78 -6.52 -1.07
CA HIS A 346 25.94 -7.47 0.03
C HIS A 346 27.26 -7.21 0.79
N PRO A 347 27.26 -7.12 2.14
CA PRO A 347 28.41 -6.62 2.91
C PRO A 347 29.68 -7.50 2.84
N ILE A 348 29.56 -8.74 2.35
CA ILE A 348 30.70 -9.64 2.09
C ILE A 348 31.21 -9.51 0.64
N LEU A 349 30.35 -9.10 -0.30
CA LEU A 349 30.65 -9.12 -1.74
C LEU A 349 30.99 -7.74 -2.31
N ALA A 350 30.41 -6.65 -1.79
CA ALA A 350 30.42 -5.33 -2.42
C ALA A 350 31.80 -4.88 -2.91
N LYS A 351 32.83 -4.94 -2.04
CA LYS A 351 34.21 -4.57 -2.39
C LYS A 351 34.76 -5.35 -3.59
N GLU A 352 34.58 -6.68 -3.56
CA GLU A 352 35.08 -7.61 -4.57
C GLU A 352 34.29 -7.48 -5.89
N LEU A 353 33.02 -7.03 -5.82
CA LEU A 353 32.16 -6.81 -6.98
C LEU A 353 32.33 -5.42 -7.61
N ASP A 354 32.68 -4.41 -6.83
CA ASP A 354 33.02 -3.07 -7.33
C ASP A 354 34.30 -3.11 -8.18
N GLU A 355 35.34 -3.84 -7.73
CA GLU A 355 36.54 -4.17 -8.52
C GLU A 355 36.22 -4.96 -9.80
N SER A 356 35.07 -5.64 -9.83
CA SER A 356 34.64 -6.49 -10.95
C SER A 356 33.82 -5.77 -12.02
N SER A 357 33.53 -4.47 -11.81
CA SER A 357 32.80 -3.59 -12.73
C SER A 357 31.48 -4.17 -13.30
N LEU A 358 30.77 -4.97 -12.50
CA LEU A 358 29.51 -5.58 -12.93
C LEU A 358 28.43 -4.53 -13.24
N GLY A 359 27.79 -4.70 -14.39
CA GLY A 359 26.69 -3.85 -14.86
C GLY A 359 25.34 -4.18 -14.23
N ASN A 360 24.31 -3.51 -14.77
CA ASN A 360 22.91 -3.84 -14.51
C ASN A 360 22.50 -5.05 -15.36
N LEU A 361 21.63 -5.90 -14.81
CA LEU A 361 21.21 -7.16 -15.46
C LEU A 361 20.43 -6.99 -16.77
N LEU A 362 19.92 -5.79 -17.07
CA LEU A 362 19.34 -5.38 -18.35
C LEU A 362 19.77 -3.94 -18.66
N SER A 363 19.66 -3.53 -19.93
CA SER A 363 19.87 -2.13 -20.32
C SER A 363 18.71 -1.23 -19.88
N SER A 364 18.99 0.06 -19.63
CA SER A 364 17.98 1.06 -19.19
C SER A 364 16.73 1.02 -20.08
N ARG A 365 16.92 1.04 -21.41
CA ARG A 365 15.83 0.96 -22.40
C ARG A 365 14.94 -0.28 -22.24
N GLN A 366 15.51 -1.44 -21.94
CA GLN A 366 14.71 -2.66 -21.71
C GLN A 366 13.93 -2.57 -20.38
N VAL A 367 14.53 -1.98 -19.34
CA VAL A 367 13.86 -1.75 -18.06
C VAL A 367 12.70 -0.77 -18.22
N GLU A 368 12.92 0.38 -18.88
CA GLU A 368 11.89 1.37 -19.20
C GLU A 368 10.70 0.76 -19.98
N GLN A 369 10.98 -0.15 -20.92
CA GLN A 369 9.97 -0.89 -21.70
C GLN A 369 9.19 -1.90 -20.85
N LEU A 370 9.88 -2.65 -19.98
CA LEU A 370 9.25 -3.60 -19.06
C LEU A 370 8.41 -2.88 -18.00
N GLU A 371 8.88 -1.76 -17.47
CA GLU A 371 8.12 -0.92 -16.53
C GLU A 371 6.89 -0.30 -17.19
N ALA A 372 6.98 0.15 -18.45
CA ALA A 372 5.81 0.63 -19.20
C ALA A 372 4.77 -0.48 -19.42
N THR A 373 5.22 -1.69 -19.76
CA THR A 373 4.37 -2.87 -19.92
C THR A 373 3.74 -3.28 -18.59
N TYR A 374 4.50 -3.25 -17.49
CA TYR A 374 4.00 -3.48 -16.14
C TYR A 374 2.93 -2.46 -15.73
N ARG A 375 3.19 -1.15 -15.87
CA ARG A 375 2.23 -0.08 -15.55
C ARG A 375 0.91 -0.26 -16.31
N ALA A 376 0.97 -0.57 -17.62
CA ALA A 376 -0.20 -0.78 -18.45
C ALA A 376 -1.00 -2.04 -18.05
N ASN A 377 -0.32 -3.16 -17.80
CA ASN A 377 -0.94 -4.42 -17.36
C ASN A 377 -1.57 -4.29 -15.98
N GLU A 378 -0.87 -3.66 -15.03
CA GLU A 378 -1.31 -3.54 -13.64
C GLU A 378 -2.49 -2.55 -13.52
N ALA A 379 -2.48 -1.44 -14.27
CA ALA A 379 -3.62 -0.52 -14.33
C ALA A 379 -4.86 -1.20 -14.94
N SER A 380 -4.67 -1.98 -16.01
CA SER A 380 -5.74 -2.76 -16.64
C SER A 380 -6.30 -3.85 -15.71
N SER A 381 -5.43 -4.48 -14.92
CA SER A 381 -5.80 -5.46 -13.87
C SER A 381 -6.65 -4.79 -12.79
N VAL A 382 -6.21 -3.68 -12.22
CA VAL A 382 -6.96 -2.92 -11.20
C VAL A 382 -8.31 -2.44 -11.75
N LYS A 383 -8.35 -1.89 -12.98
CA LYS A 383 -9.58 -1.50 -13.66
C LYS A 383 -10.58 -2.65 -13.78
N HIS A 384 -10.11 -3.85 -14.12
CA HIS A 384 -10.94 -5.06 -14.20
C HIS A 384 -11.50 -5.44 -12.82
N TRP A 385 -10.65 -5.52 -11.79
CA TRP A 385 -11.07 -5.90 -10.44
C TRP A 385 -12.02 -4.88 -9.81
N LEU A 386 -11.75 -3.58 -9.95
CA LEU A 386 -12.67 -2.50 -9.55
C LEU A 386 -14.03 -2.63 -10.26
N GLY A 387 -14.04 -3.00 -11.54
CA GLY A 387 -15.25 -3.33 -12.27
C GLY A 387 -16.01 -4.51 -11.67
N LYS A 388 -15.32 -5.59 -11.30
CA LYS A 388 -15.93 -6.79 -10.68
C LYS A 388 -16.46 -6.56 -9.27
N ILE A 389 -15.76 -5.79 -8.45
CA ILE A 389 -16.25 -5.40 -7.10
C ILE A 389 -17.56 -4.61 -7.25
N LEU A 390 -17.63 -3.66 -8.20
CA LEU A 390 -18.86 -2.92 -8.47
C LEU A 390 -19.98 -3.79 -9.05
N GLU A 391 -19.70 -4.80 -9.89
CA GLU A 391 -20.72 -5.74 -10.38
C GLU A 391 -21.32 -6.59 -9.24
N VAL A 392 -20.49 -7.11 -8.33
CA VAL A 392 -20.93 -7.89 -7.15
C VAL A 392 -21.76 -7.02 -6.21
N GLU A 393 -21.34 -5.78 -5.97
CA GLU A 393 -22.08 -4.88 -5.10
C GLU A 393 -23.43 -4.44 -5.71
N VAL A 394 -23.48 -4.19 -7.03
CA VAL A 394 -24.73 -3.89 -7.75
C VAL A 394 -25.71 -5.07 -7.77
N THR A 395 -25.22 -6.31 -7.70
CA THR A 395 -26.09 -7.48 -7.55
C THR A 395 -26.64 -7.58 -6.12
N ARG A 396 -25.81 -7.38 -5.09
CA ARG A 396 -26.26 -7.34 -3.68
C ARG A 396 -27.41 -6.36 -3.43
N TRP A 397 -27.37 -5.15 -4.01
CA TRP A 397 -28.45 -4.16 -3.89
C TRP A 397 -29.82 -4.68 -4.37
N LYS A 398 -29.84 -5.71 -5.22
CA LYS A 398 -31.06 -6.32 -5.78
C LYS A 398 -31.44 -7.65 -5.11
N GLU A 399 -30.64 -8.16 -4.17
CA GLU A 399 -30.89 -9.46 -3.49
C GLU A 399 -32.00 -9.42 -2.42
N GLY A 400 -32.55 -8.25 -2.10
CA GLY A 400 -33.64 -8.13 -1.11
C GLY A 400 -33.20 -8.28 0.36
N LYS A 401 -31.89 -8.19 0.62
CA LYS A 401 -31.29 -8.26 1.95
C LYS A 401 -31.06 -6.86 2.53
N GLU A 402 -31.05 -6.77 3.85
CA GLU A 402 -30.59 -5.57 4.57
C GLU A 402 -29.06 -5.49 4.52
N PRO A 403 -28.45 -4.30 4.33
CA PRO A 403 -27.02 -4.11 4.52
C PRO A 403 -26.61 -4.41 5.96
N GLU A 404 -25.40 -4.93 6.15
CA GLU A 404 -24.85 -5.22 7.47
C GLU A 404 -24.68 -3.94 8.29
N ILE A 405 -24.75 -4.05 9.63
CA ILE A 405 -24.57 -2.91 10.54
C ILE A 405 -23.24 -3.10 11.28
N LEU A 406 -22.29 -2.21 11.02
CA LEU A 406 -20.97 -2.17 11.64
C LEU A 406 -20.79 -0.86 12.41
N ASP A 407 -20.35 -0.95 13.66
CA ASP A 407 -20.20 0.20 14.59
C ASP A 407 -21.43 1.12 14.67
N GLY A 408 -22.63 0.55 14.51
CA GLY A 408 -23.90 1.28 14.51
C GLY A 408 -24.34 1.89 13.17
N HIS A 409 -23.57 1.68 12.10
CA HIS A 409 -23.79 2.27 10.77
C HIS A 409 -24.07 1.19 9.71
N PHE A 410 -24.90 1.51 8.71
CA PHE A 410 -25.04 0.60 7.55
C PHE A 410 -23.73 0.55 6.74
N HIS A 411 -23.28 -0.67 6.44
CA HIS A 411 -21.97 -1.00 5.92
C HIS A 411 -22.03 -1.68 4.53
N SER A 412 -20.91 -1.64 3.81
CA SER A 412 -20.72 -2.24 2.49
C SER A 412 -19.23 -2.42 2.23
N GLU A 413 -18.82 -3.62 1.82
CA GLU A 413 -17.41 -3.94 1.54
C GLU A 413 -16.85 -3.20 0.31
N LEU A 414 -17.70 -2.61 -0.54
CA LEU A 414 -17.32 -1.90 -1.77
C LEU A 414 -16.13 -0.95 -1.60
N ALA A 415 -16.11 -0.17 -0.52
CA ALA A 415 -15.03 0.77 -0.25
C ALA A 415 -13.75 0.07 0.19
N ILE A 416 -13.86 -0.99 0.99
CA ILE A 416 -12.73 -1.75 1.53
C ILE A 416 -12.06 -2.53 0.40
N ASP A 417 -12.82 -3.33 -0.35
CA ASP A 417 -12.34 -4.12 -1.49
C ASP A 417 -11.66 -3.24 -2.56
N ALA A 418 -12.27 -2.09 -2.90
CA ALA A 418 -11.73 -1.18 -3.89
C ALA A 418 -10.41 -0.51 -3.44
N ILE A 419 -10.36 -0.02 -2.20
CA ILE A 419 -9.16 0.62 -1.64
C ILE A 419 -8.03 -0.41 -1.45
N GLN A 420 -8.33 -1.64 -1.01
CA GLN A 420 -7.34 -2.72 -0.90
C GLN A 420 -6.78 -3.13 -2.27
N THR A 421 -7.64 -3.20 -3.31
CA THR A 421 -7.22 -3.49 -4.69
C THR A 421 -6.22 -2.45 -5.21
N ILE A 422 -6.51 -1.16 -4.99
CA ILE A 422 -5.64 -0.04 -5.34
C ILE A 422 -4.34 -0.08 -4.54
N TYR A 423 -4.41 -0.23 -3.22
CA TYR A 423 -3.25 -0.25 -2.33
C TYR A 423 -2.32 -1.43 -2.64
N GLY A 424 -2.86 -2.61 -2.95
CA GLY A 424 -2.06 -3.77 -3.33
C GLY A 424 -1.24 -3.56 -4.61
N ALA A 425 -1.80 -2.89 -5.61
CA ALA A 425 -1.09 -2.54 -6.85
C ALA A 425 -0.02 -1.48 -6.63
N TYR A 426 -0.33 -0.44 -5.83
CA TYR A 426 0.66 0.55 -5.39
C TYR A 426 1.84 -0.13 -4.67
N LYS A 427 1.55 -0.99 -3.69
CA LYS A 427 2.57 -1.63 -2.86
C LYS A 427 3.49 -2.54 -3.69
N ARG A 428 2.95 -3.31 -4.65
CA ARG A 428 3.74 -4.10 -5.60
C ARG A 428 4.67 -3.23 -6.45
N ALA A 429 4.19 -2.08 -6.94
CA ALA A 429 5.04 -1.14 -7.70
C ALA A 429 6.15 -0.53 -6.83
N GLU A 430 5.83 -0.12 -5.59
CA GLU A 430 6.81 0.40 -4.62
C GLU A 430 7.89 -0.63 -4.25
N ASP A 431 7.53 -1.92 -4.14
CA ASP A 431 8.46 -3.03 -3.86
C ASP A 431 9.41 -3.35 -5.03
N ILE A 432 9.15 -2.84 -6.24
CA ILE A 432 10.12 -2.81 -7.35
C ILE A 432 11.03 -1.58 -7.18
N THR A 433 10.46 -0.37 -7.25
CA THR A 433 11.16 0.89 -6.92
C THR A 433 10.20 1.93 -6.34
N PRO A 434 10.66 2.84 -5.45
CA PRO A 434 9.85 3.96 -4.97
C PRO A 434 9.36 4.87 -6.10
N GLU A 435 10.13 4.97 -7.19
CA GLU A 435 9.82 5.75 -8.39
C GLU A 435 8.64 5.13 -9.16
N LEU A 436 8.68 3.83 -9.42
CA LEU A 436 7.58 3.11 -10.05
C LEU A 436 6.31 3.14 -9.18
N GLY A 437 6.45 3.08 -7.85
CA GLY A 437 5.34 3.30 -6.92
C GLY A 437 4.69 4.69 -7.04
N LYS A 438 5.49 5.75 -7.19
CA LYS A 438 4.97 7.13 -7.39
C LYS A 438 4.23 7.25 -8.71
N GLU A 439 4.79 6.73 -9.80
CA GLU A 439 4.14 6.74 -11.12
C GLU A 439 2.84 5.93 -11.12
N MET A 440 2.87 4.74 -10.52
CA MET A 440 1.69 3.88 -10.41
C MET A 440 0.58 4.55 -9.60
N SER A 441 0.91 5.33 -8.57
CA SER A 441 -0.10 6.07 -7.80
C SER A 441 -0.88 7.11 -8.63
N VAL A 442 -0.29 7.66 -9.69
CA VAL A 442 -0.99 8.56 -10.63
C VAL A 442 -2.07 7.77 -11.38
N LEU A 443 -1.69 6.66 -12.00
CA LEU A 443 -2.58 5.81 -12.81
C LEU A 443 -3.71 5.21 -11.96
N LEU A 444 -3.39 4.79 -10.73
CA LEU A 444 -4.37 4.23 -9.79
C LEU A 444 -5.41 5.27 -9.34
N LEU A 445 -5.03 6.54 -9.21
CA LEU A 445 -5.99 7.61 -8.88
C LEU A 445 -6.92 7.92 -10.07
N GLU A 446 -6.42 7.84 -11.30
CA GLU A 446 -7.27 7.96 -12.50
C GLU A 446 -8.26 6.80 -12.63
N GLU A 447 -7.83 5.56 -12.35
CA GLU A 447 -8.74 4.40 -12.34
C GLU A 447 -9.75 4.45 -11.19
N LEU A 448 -9.39 5.01 -10.02
CA LEU A 448 -10.34 5.32 -8.95
C LEU A 448 -11.42 6.31 -9.41
N LEU A 449 -11.03 7.37 -10.13
CA LEU A 449 -12.00 8.33 -10.70
C LEU A 449 -12.94 7.65 -11.71
N VAL A 450 -12.42 6.80 -12.60
CA VAL A 450 -13.23 6.03 -13.57
C VAL A 450 -14.21 5.08 -12.85
N PHE A 451 -13.75 4.37 -11.81
CA PHE A 451 -14.59 3.53 -10.96
C PHE A 451 -15.70 4.34 -10.28
N LEU A 452 -15.38 5.48 -9.65
CA LEU A 452 -16.37 6.32 -8.97
C LEU A 452 -17.42 6.90 -9.93
N GLN A 453 -17.02 7.25 -11.16
CA GLN A 453 -17.97 7.68 -12.20
C GLN A 453 -18.89 6.54 -12.68
N SER A 454 -18.39 5.29 -12.70
CA SER A 454 -19.21 4.10 -12.99
C SER A 454 -20.18 3.81 -11.83
N TYR A 455 -19.68 3.84 -10.60
CA TYR A 455 -20.44 3.67 -9.37
C TYR A 455 -21.60 4.67 -9.25
N LYS A 456 -21.34 5.96 -9.50
CA LYS A 456 -22.39 7.00 -9.60
C LYS A 456 -23.52 6.59 -10.57
N LYS A 457 -23.17 6.19 -11.80
CA LYS A 457 -24.15 5.79 -12.83
C LYS A 457 -24.96 4.55 -12.41
N LYS A 458 -24.33 3.59 -11.74
CA LYS A 458 -25.02 2.41 -11.18
C LYS A 458 -25.99 2.80 -10.06
N MET A 459 -25.57 3.67 -9.13
CA MET A 459 -26.42 4.16 -8.05
C MET A 459 -27.59 5.00 -8.58
N GLU A 460 -27.36 5.87 -9.56
CA GLU A 460 -28.43 6.59 -10.26
C GLU A 460 -29.48 5.65 -10.88
N SER A 461 -29.02 4.56 -11.49
CA SER A 461 -29.91 3.55 -12.11
C SER A 461 -30.70 2.82 -11.03
N PHE A 462 -30.04 2.42 -9.93
CA PHE A 462 -30.69 1.79 -8.78
C PHE A 462 -31.79 2.68 -8.18
N ILE A 463 -31.50 3.97 -7.94
CA ILE A 463 -32.44 4.97 -7.39
C ILE A 463 -33.67 5.19 -8.29
N LYS A 464 -33.50 5.09 -9.62
CA LYS A 464 -34.59 5.23 -10.60
C LYS A 464 -35.48 3.99 -10.66
N GLU A 465 -34.87 2.80 -10.66
CA GLU A 465 -35.54 1.50 -10.85
C GLU A 465 -36.20 0.92 -9.58
N ASN A 466 -35.55 1.04 -8.41
CA ASN A 466 -35.83 0.14 -7.26
C ASN A 466 -36.54 0.82 -6.08
N LYS A 467 -37.34 1.87 -6.33
CA LYS A 467 -38.01 2.68 -5.28
C LYS A 467 -38.98 1.90 -4.36
N LEU A 468 -39.40 0.71 -4.75
CA LEU A 468 -40.28 -0.18 -3.99
C LEU A 468 -39.52 -1.33 -3.30
N HIS A 469 -38.19 -1.33 -3.35
CA HIS A 469 -37.36 -2.36 -2.73
C HIS A 469 -37.35 -2.20 -1.20
N GLN A 470 -37.58 -3.29 -0.48
CA GLN A 470 -37.77 -3.30 0.98
C GLN A 470 -36.66 -2.56 1.74
N TYR A 471 -35.41 -2.69 1.31
CA TYR A 471 -34.24 -2.11 1.96
C TYR A 471 -33.65 -0.91 1.19
N TYR A 472 -34.43 -0.27 0.31
CA TYR A 472 -34.03 0.88 -0.50
C TYR A 472 -33.29 1.97 0.30
N GLY A 473 -33.86 2.38 1.44
CA GLY A 473 -33.27 3.41 2.30
C GLY A 473 -31.93 2.99 2.91
N ALA A 474 -31.87 1.80 3.51
CA ALA A 474 -30.66 1.25 4.10
C ALA A 474 -29.54 1.07 3.07
N THR A 475 -29.88 0.54 1.88
CA THR A 475 -28.95 0.36 0.75
C THR A 475 -28.34 1.69 0.32
N ILE A 476 -29.14 2.76 0.25
CA ILE A 476 -28.62 4.11 -0.08
C ILE A 476 -27.71 4.64 1.03
N ILE A 477 -28.04 4.43 2.30
CA ILE A 477 -27.21 4.88 3.43
C ILE A 477 -25.84 4.19 3.42
N ALA A 478 -25.78 2.86 3.23
CA ALA A 478 -24.53 2.10 3.10
C ALA A 478 -23.64 2.66 1.97
N ASN A 479 -24.24 2.88 0.79
CA ASN A 479 -23.53 3.41 -0.37
C ASN A 479 -23.02 4.85 -0.17
N VAL A 480 -23.72 5.70 0.57
CA VAL A 480 -23.23 7.04 0.92
C VAL A 480 -22.19 7.00 2.05
N ASN A 481 -22.29 6.05 3.00
CA ASN A 481 -21.27 5.80 4.03
C ASN A 481 -19.90 5.38 3.45
N ASN A 482 -19.89 4.79 2.25
CA ASN A 482 -18.67 4.49 1.48
C ASN A 482 -17.93 5.76 1.01
N CYS A 483 -18.64 6.88 0.77
CA CYS A 483 -18.02 8.11 0.28
C CYS A 483 -16.98 8.70 1.23
N LEU A 484 -17.13 8.52 2.55
CA LEU A 484 -16.12 8.98 3.53
C LEU A 484 -14.81 8.21 3.38
N SER A 485 -14.87 6.88 3.28
CA SER A 485 -13.68 6.03 3.09
C SER A 485 -12.89 6.41 1.83
N PHE A 486 -13.59 6.70 0.73
CA PHE A 486 -12.96 7.19 -0.50
C PHE A 486 -12.37 8.60 -0.37
N ARG A 487 -12.97 9.51 0.42
CA ARG A 487 -12.38 10.83 0.71
C ARG A 487 -11.06 10.69 1.46
N THR A 488 -11.05 9.97 2.59
CA THR A 488 -9.85 9.75 3.41
C THR A 488 -8.71 9.17 2.58
N HIS A 489 -8.96 8.10 1.81
CA HIS A 489 -7.96 7.52 0.92
C HIS A 489 -7.47 8.50 -0.17
N THR A 490 -8.35 9.36 -0.71
CA THR A 490 -7.99 10.40 -1.69
C THR A 490 -7.15 11.52 -1.06
N GLU A 491 -7.31 11.81 0.22
CA GLU A 491 -6.53 12.80 0.97
C GLU A 491 -5.14 12.24 1.34
N GLU A 492 -5.08 11.03 1.89
CA GLU A 492 -3.85 10.36 2.33
C GLU A 492 -2.87 10.02 1.19
N SER A 493 -3.39 9.73 -0.01
CA SER A 493 -2.61 9.36 -1.21
C SER A 493 -1.85 10.54 -1.86
N THR A 494 -1.34 11.50 -1.09
CA THR A 494 -0.90 12.82 -1.60
C THR A 494 0.54 12.86 -2.12
N VAL A 495 0.71 12.54 -3.41
CA VAL A 495 1.74 13.20 -4.23
C VAL A 495 1.16 14.54 -4.73
N SER A 496 1.90 15.64 -4.59
CA SER A 496 1.37 17.01 -4.77
C SER A 496 0.98 17.38 -6.21
N THR A 497 1.36 16.57 -7.20
CA THR A 497 1.14 16.83 -8.64
C THR A 497 -0.27 16.50 -9.14
N GLN A 498 -1.09 15.79 -8.35
CA GLN A 498 -2.35 15.17 -8.82
C GLN A 498 -3.64 15.99 -8.51
N LYS A 499 -3.52 17.29 -8.25
CA LYS A 499 -4.61 18.13 -7.69
C LYS A 499 -5.92 18.08 -8.47
N GLU A 500 -5.87 18.18 -9.81
CA GLU A 500 -7.07 18.21 -10.67
C GLU A 500 -7.85 16.88 -10.61
N VAL A 501 -7.17 15.73 -10.54
CA VAL A 501 -7.81 14.42 -10.43
C VAL A 501 -8.50 14.28 -9.06
N LYS A 502 -7.85 14.75 -7.98
CA LYS A 502 -8.46 14.77 -6.64
C LYS A 502 -9.69 15.68 -6.57
N GLU A 503 -9.66 16.86 -7.20
CA GLU A 503 -10.82 17.75 -7.32
C GLU A 503 -11.99 17.10 -8.08
N LYS A 504 -11.72 16.35 -9.16
CA LYS A 504 -12.73 15.55 -9.89
C LYS A 504 -13.27 14.40 -9.05
N ILE A 505 -12.45 13.73 -8.24
CA ILE A 505 -12.88 12.68 -7.30
C ILE A 505 -13.79 13.26 -6.22
N PHE A 506 -13.38 14.32 -5.53
CA PHE A 506 -14.20 14.98 -4.50
C PHE A 506 -15.52 15.50 -5.07
N THR A 507 -15.51 16.02 -6.31
CA THR A 507 -16.74 16.40 -7.03
C THR A 507 -17.64 15.18 -7.25
N THR A 508 -17.11 14.07 -7.78
CA THR A 508 -17.89 12.84 -8.02
C THR A 508 -18.46 12.27 -6.72
N LEU A 509 -17.71 12.29 -5.62
CA LEU A 509 -18.16 11.86 -4.29
C LEU A 509 -19.24 12.78 -3.70
N ASN A 510 -19.14 14.10 -3.92
CA ASN A 510 -20.20 15.06 -3.58
C ASN A 510 -21.49 14.76 -4.37
N GLU A 511 -21.40 14.41 -5.65
CA GLU A 511 -22.55 14.06 -6.47
C GLU A 511 -23.23 12.76 -5.99
N ILE A 512 -22.46 11.71 -5.70
CA ILE A 512 -22.97 10.43 -5.15
C ILE A 512 -23.69 10.68 -3.81
N GLN A 513 -23.07 11.44 -2.91
CA GLN A 513 -23.67 11.83 -1.63
C GLN A 513 -24.96 12.64 -1.82
N ASN A 514 -24.99 13.59 -2.76
CA ASN A 514 -26.18 14.40 -3.04
C ASN A 514 -27.32 13.56 -3.63
N LEU A 515 -27.03 12.64 -4.57
CA LEU A 515 -28.00 11.71 -5.14
C LEU A 515 -28.66 10.85 -4.05
N GLY A 516 -27.87 10.29 -3.13
CA GLY A 516 -28.40 9.52 -2.01
C GLY A 516 -29.24 10.36 -1.04
N PHE A 517 -28.78 11.56 -0.68
CA PHE A 517 -29.56 12.48 0.17
C PHE A 517 -30.87 12.93 -0.49
N GLU A 518 -30.88 13.21 -1.79
CA GLU A 518 -32.10 13.59 -2.52
C GLU A 518 -33.08 12.41 -2.63
N ALA A 519 -32.58 11.20 -2.89
CA ALA A 519 -33.39 9.98 -2.95
C ALA A 519 -34.10 9.67 -1.61
N LEU A 520 -33.42 9.86 -0.48
CA LEU A 520 -33.99 9.67 0.86
C LEU A 520 -34.96 10.78 1.24
N LEU A 521 -34.61 12.05 0.99
CA LEU A 521 -35.42 13.20 1.39
C LEU A 521 -36.66 13.43 0.50
N HIS A 522 -36.75 12.78 -0.66
CA HIS A 522 -37.84 12.95 -1.60
C HIS A 522 -39.22 12.61 -1.00
N GLY A 523 -39.34 11.50 -0.27
CA GLY A 523 -40.60 11.09 0.36
C GLY A 523 -41.08 12.10 1.40
N LEU A 524 -40.21 12.39 2.38
CA LEU A 524 -40.42 13.40 3.41
C LEU A 524 -40.87 14.75 2.84
N PHE A 525 -40.16 15.28 1.83
CA PHE A 525 -40.46 16.60 1.26
C PHE A 525 -41.77 16.63 0.45
N LEU A 526 -42.25 15.49 -0.07
CA LEU A 526 -43.58 15.39 -0.67
C LEU A 526 -44.68 15.38 0.40
N GLU A 527 -44.47 14.64 1.50
CA GLU A 527 -45.45 14.49 2.59
C GLU A 527 -45.59 15.75 3.46
N LEU A 528 -44.50 16.48 3.71
CA LEU A 528 -44.54 17.78 4.39
C LEU A 528 -45.28 18.87 3.58
N GLN A 529 -45.28 18.78 2.24
CA GLN A 529 -45.84 19.82 1.39
C GLN A 529 -47.34 20.11 1.61
N PRO A 530 -48.24 19.11 1.76
CA PRO A 530 -49.62 19.35 2.18
C PRO A 530 -49.73 19.91 3.60
N LEU A 531 -48.88 19.50 4.55
CA LEU A 531 -48.90 20.03 5.92
C LEU A 531 -48.61 21.53 5.95
N PHE A 532 -47.51 21.95 5.31
CA PHE A 532 -47.20 23.37 5.16
C PHE A 532 -48.27 24.16 4.38
N ARG A 533 -49.02 23.53 3.45
CA ARG A 533 -50.17 24.19 2.80
C ARG A 533 -51.26 24.58 3.81
N LYS A 534 -51.51 23.78 4.85
CA LYS A 534 -52.58 24.00 5.85
C LYS A 534 -52.50 25.37 6.54
N PHE A 535 -51.29 25.82 6.92
CA PHE A 535 -51.04 27.17 7.49
C PHE A 535 -51.59 28.32 6.61
N THR A 536 -51.62 28.10 5.28
CA THR A 536 -52.04 29.10 4.28
C THR A 536 -53.45 28.85 3.72
N GLN A 537 -54.21 27.97 4.38
CA GLN A 537 -55.61 27.61 4.07
C GLN A 537 -56.52 27.89 5.27
N LYS A 538 -56.08 27.56 6.50
CA LYS A 538 -56.70 27.97 7.76
C LYS A 538 -56.30 29.42 8.11
N LYS A 539 -56.93 30.02 9.14
CA LYS A 539 -56.38 31.20 9.80
C LYS A 539 -55.13 30.77 10.56
N TRP A 540 -53.96 31.37 10.28
CA TRP A 540 -52.67 30.95 10.86
C TRP A 540 -52.68 30.88 12.39
N ILE A 541 -53.34 31.85 13.04
CA ILE A 541 -53.47 31.95 14.50
C ILE A 541 -54.23 30.74 15.11
N SER A 542 -54.92 29.93 14.28
CA SER A 542 -55.66 28.73 14.68
C SER A 542 -54.96 27.42 14.25
N CYS A 543 -53.63 27.44 14.08
CA CYS A 543 -52.83 26.33 13.57
C CYS A 543 -51.84 25.75 14.62
N THR A 544 -52.28 25.59 15.87
CA THR A 544 -51.43 25.19 17.01
C THR A 544 -50.73 23.85 16.85
N ASP A 545 -51.38 22.89 16.17
CA ASP A 545 -51.00 21.46 16.19
C ASP A 545 -50.29 21.02 14.89
N ILE A 546 -50.21 21.92 13.90
CA ILE A 546 -49.64 21.62 12.57
C ILE A 546 -48.12 21.49 12.64
N ILE A 547 -47.48 22.20 13.57
CA ILE A 547 -46.04 22.08 13.78
C ILE A 547 -45.68 20.71 14.36
N ASP A 548 -46.48 20.19 15.29
CA ASP A 548 -46.28 18.89 15.91
C ASP A 548 -46.52 17.75 14.91
N GLU A 549 -47.51 17.89 14.01
CA GLU A 549 -47.72 16.99 12.86
C GLU A 549 -46.52 16.96 11.91
N ILE A 550 -45.91 18.13 11.63
CA ILE A 550 -44.69 18.26 10.81
C ILE A 550 -43.48 17.61 11.50
N ILE A 551 -43.32 17.78 12.81
CA ILE A 551 -42.27 17.12 13.59
C ILE A 551 -42.45 15.61 13.59
N ALA A 552 -43.67 15.10 13.79
CA ALA A 552 -43.95 13.66 13.80
C ALA A 552 -43.59 12.99 12.47
N VAL A 553 -44.03 13.55 11.34
CA VAL A 553 -43.65 13.06 10.00
C VAL A 553 -42.15 13.17 9.78
N THR A 554 -41.52 14.28 10.18
CA THR A 554 -40.06 14.43 10.02
C THR A 554 -39.27 13.39 10.82
N CYS A 555 -39.67 13.14 12.07
CA CYS A 555 -39.05 12.15 12.96
C CYS A 555 -39.18 10.73 12.42
N PHE A 556 -40.33 10.37 11.86
CA PHE A 556 -40.55 9.07 11.22
C PHE A 556 -39.57 8.83 10.07
N HIS A 557 -39.49 9.76 9.12
CA HIS A 557 -38.57 9.65 7.97
C HIS A 557 -37.09 9.78 8.36
N SER A 558 -36.74 10.62 9.36
CA SER A 558 -35.35 10.78 9.80
C SER A 558 -34.86 9.65 10.71
N SER A 559 -35.74 8.76 11.16
CA SER A 559 -35.41 7.67 12.09
C SER A 559 -34.32 6.71 11.58
N ILE A 560 -34.14 6.60 10.26
CA ILE A 560 -33.08 5.81 9.62
C ILE A 560 -31.75 6.56 9.48
N PHE A 561 -31.72 7.89 9.65
CA PHE A 561 -30.49 8.68 9.47
C PHE A 561 -29.46 8.44 10.58
N ARG A 562 -29.84 7.77 11.69
CA ARG A 562 -28.90 7.30 12.72
C ARG A 562 -27.83 6.33 12.21
N PHE A 563 -28.06 5.69 11.06
CA PHE A 563 -27.16 4.72 10.45
C PHE A 563 -26.15 5.38 9.49
N PHE A 564 -26.20 6.70 9.30
CA PHE A 564 -25.14 7.48 8.65
C PHE A 564 -23.99 7.75 9.63
N LYS A 565 -22.75 7.63 9.16
CA LYS A 565 -21.55 8.11 9.89
C LYS A 565 -21.68 9.61 10.17
N ASP A 566 -21.29 10.08 11.35
CA ASP A 566 -21.65 11.42 11.89
C ASP A 566 -21.59 12.59 10.88
N PRO A 567 -20.50 12.80 10.09
CA PRO A 567 -20.42 13.94 9.18
C PRO A 567 -21.48 13.93 8.06
N LEU A 568 -22.01 12.75 7.73
CA LEU A 568 -23.10 12.56 6.78
C LEU A 568 -24.46 12.76 7.46
N GLN A 569 -24.64 12.31 8.70
CA GLN A 569 -25.84 12.55 9.50
C GLN A 569 -26.06 14.05 9.72
N GLU A 570 -25.02 14.78 10.14
CA GLU A 570 -25.06 16.23 10.33
C GLU A 570 -25.43 16.98 9.04
N ALA A 571 -24.89 16.53 7.90
CA ALA A 571 -25.13 17.13 6.60
C ALA A 571 -26.54 16.87 6.06
N ILE A 572 -27.10 15.67 6.21
CA ILE A 572 -28.48 15.38 5.80
C ILE A 572 -29.49 16.05 6.74
N MET A 573 -29.24 16.08 8.05
CA MET A 573 -30.10 16.76 9.01
C MET A 573 -30.08 18.28 8.80
N GLY A 574 -28.93 18.86 8.43
CA GLY A 574 -28.82 20.26 8.00
C GLY A 574 -29.67 20.59 6.76
N LYS A 575 -29.75 19.69 5.76
CA LYS A 575 -30.65 19.84 4.61
C LYS A 575 -32.13 19.82 5.02
N VAL A 576 -32.52 18.99 5.98
CA VAL A 576 -33.90 18.97 6.53
C VAL A 576 -34.21 20.25 7.28
N HIS A 577 -33.33 20.71 8.17
CA HIS A 577 -33.51 21.95 8.93
C HIS A 577 -33.68 23.16 7.99
N LEU A 578 -32.83 23.26 6.95
CA LEU A 578 -32.97 24.27 5.90
C LEU A 578 -34.30 24.17 5.16
N HIS A 579 -34.78 22.96 4.84
CA HIS A 579 -36.08 22.79 4.20
C HIS A 579 -37.22 23.28 5.09
N LEU A 580 -37.26 22.85 6.36
CA LEU A 580 -38.33 23.18 7.31
C LEU A 580 -38.45 24.69 7.52
N VAL A 581 -37.32 25.35 7.80
CA VAL A 581 -37.28 26.81 8.00
C VAL A 581 -37.65 27.54 6.72
N ARG A 582 -37.08 27.18 5.57
CA ARG A 582 -37.40 27.80 4.28
C ARG A 582 -38.87 27.66 3.91
N GLU A 583 -39.46 26.47 4.07
CA GLU A 583 -40.86 26.24 3.72
C GLU A 583 -41.78 26.99 4.68
N TYR A 584 -41.47 27.04 5.99
CA TYR A 584 -42.21 27.88 6.94
C TYR A 584 -42.18 29.37 6.54
N ILE A 585 -41.01 29.92 6.20
CA ILE A 585 -40.88 31.31 5.69
C ILE A 585 -41.66 31.48 4.37
N THR A 586 -41.58 30.52 3.45
CA THR A 586 -42.30 30.52 2.17
C THR A 586 -43.83 30.53 2.37
N ARG A 587 -44.33 29.96 3.48
CA ARG A 587 -45.72 30.06 3.88
C ARG A 587 -46.05 31.41 4.51
N LEU A 588 -45.21 31.90 5.41
CA LEU A 588 -45.42 33.17 6.11
C LEU A 588 -45.47 34.35 5.13
N LEU A 589 -44.59 34.37 4.13
CA LEU A 589 -44.51 35.41 3.10
C LEU A 589 -45.61 35.31 2.01
N ARG A 590 -46.57 34.40 2.11
CA ARG A 590 -47.75 34.42 1.22
C ARG A 590 -48.73 35.50 1.69
N LYS A 591 -48.86 36.56 0.87
CA LYS A 591 -49.79 37.71 1.00
C LYS A 591 -51.27 37.26 1.04
N LYS A 592 -51.68 36.65 2.16
CA LYS A 592 -53.01 36.09 2.43
C LYS A 592 -53.57 36.49 3.79
N VAL A 593 -52.70 36.81 4.73
CA VAL A 593 -53.05 37.27 6.07
C VAL A 593 -52.60 38.72 6.18
N SER A 594 -53.47 39.58 6.69
CA SER A 594 -53.13 40.95 7.05
C SER A 594 -53.84 41.29 8.36
N LEU A 595 -53.06 41.58 9.39
CA LEU A 595 -53.49 41.75 10.77
C LEU A 595 -53.50 43.23 11.10
N LYS A 596 -54.67 43.79 11.43
CA LYS A 596 -54.85 45.24 11.63
C LYS A 596 -54.58 45.74 13.06
N THR A 597 -54.51 44.84 14.05
CA THR A 597 -54.37 45.23 15.45
C THR A 597 -53.06 44.67 16.05
N PRO A 598 -52.40 45.40 16.97
CA PRO A 598 -51.13 44.94 17.57
C PRO A 598 -51.25 43.61 18.32
N GLU A 599 -52.41 43.31 18.91
CA GLU A 599 -52.64 42.09 19.69
C GLU A 599 -52.65 40.86 18.77
N LEU A 600 -53.28 40.95 17.59
CA LEU A 600 -53.24 39.89 16.59
C LEU A 600 -51.82 39.70 16.04
N GLN A 601 -51.07 40.78 15.84
CA GLN A 601 -49.68 40.75 15.40
C GLN A 601 -48.77 40.10 16.46
N ASN A 602 -48.96 40.43 17.73
CA ASN A 602 -48.25 39.82 18.86
C ASN A 602 -48.59 38.32 19.00
N ASN A 603 -49.87 37.95 18.87
CA ASN A 603 -50.28 36.54 18.91
C ASN A 603 -49.67 35.71 17.76
N LEU A 604 -49.48 36.31 16.58
CA LEU A 604 -48.75 35.65 15.49
C LEU A 604 -47.25 35.58 15.77
N CYS A 605 -46.64 36.63 16.35
CA CYS A 605 -45.23 36.64 16.75
C CYS A 605 -44.92 35.50 17.72
N GLU A 606 -45.68 35.37 18.82
CA GLU A 606 -45.45 34.34 19.84
C GLU A 606 -45.69 32.92 19.31
N LEU A 607 -46.64 32.74 18.39
CA LEU A 607 -46.81 31.46 17.68
C LEU A 607 -45.61 31.13 16.78
N VAL A 608 -45.12 32.09 15.97
CA VAL A 608 -43.92 31.88 15.14
C VAL A 608 -42.68 31.62 15.99
N ARG A 609 -42.56 32.24 17.19
CA ARG A 609 -41.50 31.97 18.17
C ARG A 609 -41.59 30.55 18.76
N LYS A 610 -42.78 30.10 19.16
CA LYS A 610 -43.03 28.72 19.62
C LYS A 610 -42.60 27.72 18.55
N ASP A 611 -43.11 27.89 17.33
CA ASP A 611 -42.84 26.99 16.21
C ASP A 611 -41.35 26.98 15.82
N ALA A 612 -40.69 28.14 15.85
CA ALA A 612 -39.24 28.26 15.64
C ALA A 612 -38.44 27.50 16.71
N SER A 613 -38.80 27.62 17.98
CA SER A 613 -38.16 26.91 19.09
C SER A 613 -38.31 25.39 18.96
N ILE A 614 -39.50 24.92 18.58
CA ILE A 614 -39.78 23.50 18.31
C ILE A 614 -38.91 22.98 17.15
N LEU A 615 -38.89 23.69 16.01
CA LEU A 615 -38.07 23.32 14.84
C LEU A 615 -36.57 23.30 15.17
N GLN A 616 -36.06 24.34 15.84
CA GLN A 616 -34.67 24.44 16.26
C GLN A 616 -34.30 23.26 17.18
N ASN A 617 -35.07 23.05 18.26
CA ASN A 617 -34.79 22.02 19.24
C ASN A 617 -34.78 20.63 18.59
N PHE A 618 -35.83 20.29 17.82
CA PHE A 618 -35.90 19.03 17.09
C PHE A 618 -34.69 18.83 16.18
N CYS A 619 -34.35 19.81 15.33
CA CYS A 619 -33.25 19.68 14.37
C CYS A 619 -31.90 19.54 15.08
N THR A 620 -31.65 20.34 16.13
CA THR A 620 -30.39 20.28 16.90
C THR A 620 -30.26 18.96 17.64
N THR A 621 -31.30 18.44 18.29
CA THR A 621 -31.28 17.13 18.97
C THR A 621 -31.01 15.97 18.00
N HIS A 622 -31.41 16.08 16.73
CA HIS A 622 -31.14 15.06 15.70
C HIS A 622 -29.84 15.30 14.90
N GLY A 623 -28.98 16.24 15.33
CA GLY A 623 -27.62 16.42 14.80
C GLY A 623 -27.43 17.55 13.77
N SER A 624 -28.43 18.41 13.50
CA SER A 624 -28.22 19.56 12.61
C SER A 624 -27.31 20.61 13.26
N LYS A 625 -26.10 20.77 12.73
CA LYS A 625 -25.19 21.90 13.03
C LYS A 625 -25.54 23.22 12.32
N ALA A 626 -26.68 23.31 11.61
CA ALA A 626 -27.10 24.51 10.88
C ALA A 626 -27.67 25.63 11.79
N SER A 627 -26.91 26.02 12.84
CA SER A 627 -27.30 27.04 13.83
C SER A 627 -27.55 28.44 13.25
N TRP A 628 -26.98 28.72 12.06
CA TRP A 628 -27.21 29.95 11.31
C TRP A 628 -28.67 30.15 10.86
N LEU A 629 -29.52 29.12 10.94
CA LEU A 629 -30.96 29.23 10.66
C LEU A 629 -31.78 29.71 11.87
N ASN A 630 -31.23 29.61 13.08
CA ASN A 630 -31.99 29.73 14.33
C ASN A 630 -32.61 31.13 14.53
N SER A 631 -31.98 32.20 14.01
CA SER A 631 -32.50 33.57 14.13
C SER A 631 -33.50 33.96 13.03
N ALA A 632 -33.64 33.19 11.95
CA ALA A 632 -34.47 33.56 10.80
C ALA A 632 -35.94 33.76 11.18
N LEU A 633 -36.55 32.77 11.86
CA LEU A 633 -37.94 32.85 12.28
C LEU A 633 -38.17 33.83 13.45
N PRO A 634 -37.33 33.90 14.50
CA PRO A 634 -37.43 34.92 15.54
C PRO A 634 -37.37 36.36 15.03
N SER A 635 -36.45 36.71 14.12
CA SER A 635 -36.37 38.07 13.55
C SER A 635 -37.57 38.41 12.67
N LEU A 636 -38.07 37.46 11.86
CA LEU A 636 -39.31 37.65 11.10
C LEU A 636 -40.53 37.84 12.02
N ALA A 637 -40.57 37.12 13.16
CA ALA A 637 -41.61 37.30 14.17
C ALA A 637 -41.52 38.68 14.85
N GLU A 638 -40.31 39.16 15.15
CA GLU A 638 -40.10 40.46 15.80
C GLU A 638 -40.51 41.62 14.86
N ILE A 639 -40.20 41.57 13.57
CA ILE A 639 -40.68 42.55 12.57
C ILE A 639 -42.20 42.58 12.47
N ILE A 640 -42.89 41.45 12.69
CA ILE A 640 -44.36 41.41 12.77
C ILE A 640 -44.87 42.08 14.06
N ARG A 641 -44.14 41.96 15.18
CA ARG A 641 -44.54 42.45 16.51
C ARG A 641 -44.31 43.96 16.70
N LEU A 642 -43.15 44.45 16.25
CA LEU A 642 -42.73 45.85 16.44
C LEU A 642 -43.74 46.81 15.80
N GLN A 643 -44.10 47.89 16.49
CA GLN A 643 -45.05 48.89 15.97
C GLN A 643 -44.38 50.18 15.51
N ASP A 644 -43.26 50.53 16.12
CA ASP A 644 -42.47 51.72 15.80
C ASP A 644 -41.65 51.53 14.51
N THR A 645 -41.61 52.56 13.66
CA THR A 645 -40.96 52.49 12.34
C THR A 645 -39.44 52.38 12.47
N ASP A 646 -38.81 53.10 13.40
CA ASP A 646 -37.35 53.09 13.56
C ASP A 646 -36.89 51.73 14.13
N ALA A 647 -37.62 51.18 15.11
CA ALA A 647 -37.37 49.82 15.60
C ALA A 647 -37.51 48.75 14.50
N ILE A 648 -38.51 48.87 13.61
CA ILE A 648 -38.65 47.97 12.46
C ILE A 648 -37.43 48.11 11.52
N MET A 649 -36.94 49.34 11.26
CA MET A 649 -35.74 49.53 10.44
C MET A 649 -34.49 48.88 11.06
N VAL A 650 -34.33 48.93 12.39
CA VAL A 650 -33.22 48.27 13.10
C VAL A 650 -33.29 46.75 12.94
N GLU A 651 -34.43 46.12 13.21
CA GLU A 651 -34.56 44.65 13.08
C GLU A 651 -34.47 44.17 11.62
N VAL A 652 -34.94 44.97 10.66
CA VAL A 652 -34.69 44.73 9.22
C VAL A 652 -33.20 44.79 8.88
N GLY A 653 -32.45 45.71 9.49
CA GLY A 653 -30.99 45.78 9.37
C GLY A 653 -30.29 44.54 9.95
N VAL A 654 -30.70 44.08 11.13
CA VAL A 654 -30.19 42.84 11.76
C VAL A 654 -30.50 41.62 10.88
N LEU A 655 -31.72 41.49 10.38
CA LEU A 655 -32.13 40.41 9.49
C LEU A 655 -31.35 40.43 8.17
N ALA A 656 -31.12 41.61 7.57
CA ALA A 656 -30.35 41.76 6.33
C ALA A 656 -28.84 41.49 6.53
N ASN A 657 -28.28 41.82 7.69
CA ASN A 657 -26.90 41.47 8.04
C ASN A 657 -26.72 39.96 8.17
N ASN A 658 -27.67 39.28 8.82
CA ASN A 658 -27.62 37.83 9.03
C ASN A 658 -27.96 37.03 7.77
N TYR A 659 -28.83 37.57 6.91
CA TYR A 659 -29.32 36.93 5.68
C TYR A 659 -29.29 37.93 4.49
N PRO A 660 -28.11 38.25 3.94
CA PRO A 660 -27.96 39.28 2.90
C PRO A 660 -28.56 38.87 1.54
N ASP A 661 -29.16 37.68 1.42
CA ASP A 661 -29.94 37.25 0.25
C ASP A 661 -31.45 37.57 0.37
N ILE A 662 -31.87 38.24 1.44
CA ILE A 662 -33.20 38.84 1.55
C ILE A 662 -33.41 39.93 0.49
N SER A 663 -34.67 40.17 0.09
CA SER A 663 -34.99 41.11 -0.98
C SER A 663 -36.13 42.03 -0.59
N LYS A 664 -36.25 43.17 -1.28
CA LYS A 664 -37.39 44.09 -1.16
C LYS A 664 -38.74 43.39 -1.33
N LYS A 665 -38.83 42.37 -2.19
CA LYS A 665 -40.05 41.56 -2.36
C LYS A 665 -40.36 40.68 -1.15
N HIS A 666 -39.32 40.11 -0.51
CA HIS A 666 -39.46 39.36 0.74
C HIS A 666 -40.01 40.27 1.84
N LEU A 667 -39.36 41.43 2.06
CA LEU A 667 -39.79 42.35 3.11
C LEU A 667 -41.18 42.95 2.86
N GLN A 668 -41.51 43.37 1.64
CA GLN A 668 -42.86 43.86 1.30
C GLN A 668 -43.96 42.83 1.61
N ALA A 669 -43.69 41.54 1.41
CA ALA A 669 -44.65 40.49 1.72
C ALA A 669 -44.78 40.21 3.24
N LEU A 670 -43.72 40.41 4.01
CA LEU A 670 -43.76 40.39 5.48
C LEU A 670 -44.54 41.60 6.02
N LEU A 671 -44.23 42.81 5.54
CA LEU A 671 -44.90 44.05 5.91
C LEU A 671 -46.38 44.06 5.50
N TYR A 672 -46.80 43.30 4.49
CA TYR A 672 -48.21 43.11 4.14
C TYR A 672 -49.03 42.43 5.26
N ILE A 673 -48.39 41.58 6.08
CA ILE A 673 -49.00 40.99 7.28
C ILE A 673 -49.32 42.09 8.30
N LYS A 674 -48.51 43.15 8.34
CA LYS A 674 -48.67 44.31 9.24
C LYS A 674 -49.67 45.33 8.67
N GLY A 675 -50.94 44.95 8.67
CA GLY A 675 -52.08 45.69 8.08
C GLY A 675 -52.44 47.03 8.72
N ASN A 676 -51.56 47.62 9.54
CA ASN A 676 -51.69 48.94 10.17
C ASN A 676 -50.54 49.92 9.83
N LEU A 677 -49.63 49.56 8.92
CA LEU A 677 -48.61 50.50 8.39
C LEU A 677 -49.24 51.57 7.48
N SER A 678 -48.63 52.76 7.42
CA SER A 678 -49.04 53.76 6.42
C SER A 678 -48.54 53.37 5.02
N SER A 679 -49.15 53.97 3.99
CA SER A 679 -48.69 53.85 2.59
C SER A 679 -47.34 54.53 2.33
N GLY A 680 -46.81 55.30 3.30
CA GLY A 680 -45.44 55.81 3.30
C GLY A 680 -44.47 54.73 3.80
N ASP A 681 -44.66 54.26 5.03
CA ASP A 681 -43.78 53.28 5.70
C ASP A 681 -43.63 51.99 4.88
N TYR A 682 -44.74 51.48 4.33
CA TYR A 682 -44.73 50.30 3.46
C TYR A 682 -43.86 50.47 2.19
N LYS A 683 -43.58 51.71 1.76
CA LYS A 683 -42.70 52.03 0.63
C LYS A 683 -41.28 52.40 1.06
N THR A 684 -41.08 53.02 2.23
CA THR A 684 -39.77 53.47 2.71
C THR A 684 -38.99 52.36 3.43
N LEU A 685 -39.65 51.51 4.22
CA LEU A 685 -39.00 50.41 4.96
C LEU A 685 -38.18 49.45 4.06
N PRO A 686 -38.62 49.06 2.85
CA PRO A 686 -37.79 48.30 1.91
C PRO A 686 -36.53 49.03 1.41
N GLY A 687 -36.41 50.34 1.58
CA GLY A 687 -35.22 51.13 1.28
C GLY A 687 -34.06 50.92 2.25
N VAL A 688 -34.31 50.39 3.46
CA VAL A 688 -33.25 50.01 4.42
C VAL A 688 -32.26 49.02 3.80
N LEU A 689 -32.75 48.14 2.91
CA LEU A 689 -31.92 47.17 2.20
C LEU A 689 -30.94 47.81 1.19
N ASP A 690 -31.12 49.07 0.79
CA ASP A 690 -30.15 49.80 -0.04
C ASP A 690 -29.02 50.45 0.78
N LEU A 691 -29.17 50.53 2.11
CA LEU A 691 -28.18 51.11 3.03
C LEU A 691 -27.19 50.07 3.56
N GLY A 692 -27.43 48.78 3.29
CA GLY A 692 -26.58 47.67 3.74
C GLY A 692 -25.30 47.56 2.91
N VAL A 693 -24.14 47.60 3.58
CA VAL A 693 -22.85 47.30 2.93
C VAL A 693 -22.75 45.79 2.71
N HIS A 694 -22.73 45.34 1.44
CA HIS A 694 -22.61 43.91 1.09
C HIS A 694 -21.19 43.35 1.33
N THR A 695 -20.78 43.22 2.59
CA THR A 695 -19.51 42.59 2.98
C THR A 695 -19.57 41.06 2.88
N GLY A 696 -19.46 40.54 1.65
CA GLY A 696 -19.30 39.12 1.35
C GLY A 696 -20.55 38.42 0.81
N GLN A 697 -20.35 37.36 0.04
CA GLN A 697 -21.43 36.44 -0.33
C GLN A 697 -21.79 35.56 0.88
N PRO A 698 -23.07 35.29 1.16
CA PRO A 698 -23.45 34.35 2.21
C PRO A 698 -23.01 32.91 1.83
N PRO A 699 -22.54 32.10 2.78
CA PRO A 699 -22.05 30.74 2.50
C PRO A 699 -23.16 29.76 2.08
N THR A 700 -24.42 30.08 2.37
CA THR A 700 -25.61 29.33 1.92
C THR A 700 -26.74 30.32 1.64
N SER A 701 -27.58 30.09 0.63
CA SER A 701 -28.78 30.90 0.38
C SER A 701 -30.01 30.36 1.11
N LEU A 702 -30.76 31.27 1.74
CA LEU A 702 -32.06 31.01 2.36
C LEU A 702 -33.14 31.68 1.53
N PHE A 703 -33.18 33.02 1.55
CA PHE A 703 -34.22 33.81 0.90
C PHE A 703 -34.15 33.78 -0.63
N ALA A 704 -32.97 33.71 -1.24
CA ALA A 704 -32.87 33.63 -2.71
C ALA A 704 -33.46 32.33 -3.29
N SER A 705 -33.69 31.31 -2.46
CA SER A 705 -34.39 30.08 -2.85
C SER A 705 -35.93 30.16 -2.67
N ILE A 706 -36.45 31.23 -2.06
CA ILE A 706 -37.87 31.49 -1.86
C ILE A 706 -38.43 32.25 -3.07
N ARG A 707 -39.36 31.66 -3.81
CA ARG A 707 -39.96 32.29 -5.00
C ARG A 707 -41.12 33.21 -4.63
N MET A 708 -40.88 34.51 -4.71
CA MET A 708 -41.91 35.54 -4.48
C MET A 708 -42.77 35.82 -5.72
N SER A 709 -44.10 35.79 -5.50
CA SER A 709 -45.15 36.31 -6.39
C SER A 709 -45.43 37.80 -6.14
#